data_AF-A0A367J8I4-F1
#
_entry.id   AF-A0A367J8I4-F1
#
_cell.length_a   1.000
_cell.length_b   1.000
_cell.length_c   1.000
_cell.angle_alpha   90.00
_cell.angle_beta   90.00
_cell.angle_gamma   90.00
#
_symmetry.space_group_name_H-M   'P 1'
#
loop_
_entity.id
_entity.type
_entity.pdbx_description
1 polymer ?
#
loop_
_entity_poly.entity_id
_entity_poly.type
_entity_poly.pdbx_seq_one_letter_code
_entity_poly.pdbx_strand_id
1 'polypeptide(L)'
;MGDHGMSVEGDHGGESVEELMSTLFLYSDRPSFKDEYMQQFSRRIHQSRAEKLDYDIDSISKRLLYNAKEYPIVAQIHLVPTLAYLLQIPIPFGNLGAILPDVLHPLHQGKNRLYHLLHMVEQFRTNALQVYDYLDQYAQQTSQLDFSFSKLNPLKQHLYRAESIMLSLLQEPSFLTDLESDSPSSLDAFTLQLEKAIFAYDTFLISTIKYCQSIWAQFDTGCMLLGVIILGLGTLTSFCLLNQPTVSSTSILKVALPVLSVGLLMVYARYSVLDDLVMSKGWFEKMDFVDWIGASVAIAICSSLLVIKPQATTSQFWNKLDWPLLILASIVQSFTLGSNSLVIWEDRGTLFVLGVLCIFWMVRNLTSIPQFSFVQVILAIIFPMGLLTLARIASFTGQCREEQFPHCNYFHNGLLIFEHSNEGYMSIALLVVTFTLLVYFGAHLGRITNMVVGGVYQISSIIVFYRTVYEIFSKTLDTGVEEKTELALMIQKYVEIYLPRGVYGLFFFGVLLAFIQLYYYSPGQEKRASRMCWTLFILATPVLALLQRPLGSAIILGSPFLIELLCQGAPSSLLIRLTILHFLGHHLFFTTGHQATFTSLPWKAAFIGFQDMHYYTGMVLVTLSTVAGYILTWLGWSVILLETMEEHKAQVSKECLHLLTLLHLIPTFLCAVFVFVLRRHLMTWKIFAPRFLFQVLLQVGAHVAAIISERFL
;
A
#
# COMPACT_ATOMS: atom_id res chain seq x y z
N MET A 1 -13.01 8.76 -25.64
CA MET A 1 -11.75 7.97 -25.58
C MET A 1 -11.99 6.85 -24.59
N GLY A 2 -11.55 5.62 -24.88
CA GLY A 2 -11.45 4.60 -23.83
C GLY A 2 -10.15 4.73 -23.04
N ASP A 3 -10.15 4.25 -21.81
CA ASP A 3 -9.01 4.26 -20.89
C ASP A 3 -7.96 3.20 -21.24
N HIS A 4 -8.39 2.01 -21.65
CA HIS A 4 -7.55 0.96 -22.22
C HIS A 4 -8.35 0.09 -23.21
N GLY A 5 -7.70 -0.91 -23.78
CA GLY A 5 -8.34 -1.94 -24.59
C GLY A 5 -8.61 -3.22 -23.80
N MET A 6 -9.04 -4.28 -24.47
CA MET A 6 -9.34 -5.57 -23.84
C MET A 6 -9.09 -6.71 -24.82
N SER A 7 -8.54 -7.84 -24.35
CA SER A 7 -8.40 -9.06 -25.15
C SER A 7 -9.77 -9.68 -25.46
N VAL A 8 -9.79 -10.66 -26.37
CA VAL A 8 -11.02 -11.40 -26.72
C VAL A 8 -11.51 -12.23 -25.52
N GLU A 9 -10.59 -12.61 -24.64
CA GLU A 9 -10.82 -13.36 -23.41
C GLU A 9 -11.32 -12.46 -22.25
N GLY A 10 -11.26 -11.13 -22.41
CA GLY A 10 -11.67 -10.16 -21.39
C GLY A 10 -10.52 -9.63 -20.52
N ASP A 11 -9.28 -10.00 -20.83
CA ASP A 11 -8.10 -9.50 -20.11
C ASP A 11 -7.82 -8.04 -20.50
N HIS A 12 -7.26 -7.28 -19.56
CA HIS A 12 -6.92 -5.85 -19.70
C HIS A 12 -5.60 -5.57 -18.98
N GLY A 13 -4.69 -6.53 -19.12
CA GLY A 13 -3.39 -6.67 -18.46
C GLY A 13 -2.32 -5.65 -18.91
N GLY A 14 -2.49 -5.11 -20.12
CA GLY A 14 -1.48 -4.30 -20.81
C GLY A 14 -0.31 -5.13 -21.37
N GLU A 15 -0.47 -6.46 -21.48
CA GLU A 15 0.52 -7.36 -22.09
C GLU A 15 0.31 -7.47 -23.60
N SER A 16 -0.94 -7.35 -24.05
CA SER A 16 -1.34 -7.58 -25.43
C SER A 16 -1.62 -6.25 -26.19
N VAL A 17 -1.60 -6.29 -27.53
CA VAL A 17 -1.91 -5.11 -28.34
C VAL A 17 -3.39 -4.72 -28.19
N GLU A 18 -4.27 -5.71 -28.07
CA GLU A 18 -5.71 -5.50 -27.84
C GLU A 18 -5.97 -4.82 -26.50
N GLU A 19 -5.13 -5.05 -25.48
CA GLU A 19 -5.24 -4.42 -24.16
C GLU A 19 -4.67 -3.00 -24.13
N LEU A 20 -3.64 -2.72 -24.94
CA LEU A 20 -2.96 -1.42 -24.98
C LEU A 20 -3.66 -0.39 -25.87
N MET A 21 -4.50 -0.83 -26.82
CA MET A 21 -5.11 0.02 -27.83
C MET A 21 -6.59 0.28 -27.53
N SER A 22 -6.99 1.54 -27.51
CA SER A 22 -8.38 1.97 -27.29
C SER A 22 -8.80 3.04 -28.30
N THR A 23 -10.10 3.28 -28.42
CA THR A 23 -10.64 4.19 -29.45
C THR A 23 -10.66 5.63 -28.96
N LEU A 24 -10.11 6.54 -29.78
CA LEU A 24 -10.31 7.99 -29.66
C LEU A 24 -11.19 8.47 -30.82
N PHE A 25 -12.26 9.20 -30.49
CA PHE A 25 -13.12 9.86 -31.46
C PHE A 25 -13.21 11.35 -31.11
N LEU A 26 -12.98 12.21 -32.10
CA LEU A 26 -13.07 13.65 -31.99
C LEU A 26 -14.08 14.17 -33.00
N TYR A 27 -14.98 15.05 -32.55
CA TYR A 27 -16.02 15.66 -33.37
C TYR A 27 -15.94 17.19 -33.24
N SER A 28 -16.12 17.86 -34.37
CA SER A 28 -16.21 19.32 -34.46
C SER A 28 -17.36 19.66 -35.40
N ASP A 29 -18.19 20.62 -34.99
CA ASP A 29 -19.28 21.19 -35.80
C ASP A 29 -18.77 22.21 -36.85
N ARG A 30 -17.52 22.66 -36.70
CA ARG A 30 -16.86 23.53 -37.68
C ARG A 30 -16.76 22.83 -39.05
N PRO A 31 -16.94 23.56 -40.17
CA PRO A 31 -16.82 22.99 -41.51
C PRO A 31 -15.48 22.27 -41.68
N SER A 32 -15.51 21.01 -42.11
CA SER A 32 -14.29 20.25 -42.38
C SER A 32 -13.48 20.96 -43.47
N PHE A 33 -12.27 21.39 -43.12
CA PHE A 33 -11.33 21.97 -44.07
C PHE A 33 -10.87 20.84 -45.01
N LYS A 34 -11.45 20.79 -46.22
CA LYS A 34 -11.10 19.81 -47.27
C LYS A 34 -9.80 20.20 -47.98
N ASP A 35 -8.75 20.53 -47.23
CA ASP A 35 -7.42 20.71 -47.80
C ASP A 35 -6.68 19.38 -47.76
N GLU A 36 -6.61 18.75 -48.93
CA GLU A 36 -5.95 17.48 -49.13
C GLU A 36 -4.48 17.53 -48.70
N TYR A 37 -3.80 18.65 -48.92
CA TYR A 37 -2.40 18.83 -48.52
C TYR A 37 -2.25 18.75 -47.00
N MET A 38 -3.09 19.46 -46.23
CA MET A 38 -3.00 19.44 -44.77
C MET A 38 -3.34 18.07 -44.19
N GLN A 39 -4.30 17.35 -44.79
CA GLN A 39 -4.61 15.97 -44.38
C GLN A 39 -3.43 15.03 -44.65
N GLN A 40 -2.81 15.12 -45.83
CA GLN A 40 -1.61 14.33 -46.16
C GLN A 40 -0.43 14.69 -45.25
N PHE A 41 -0.27 15.97 -44.92
CA PHE A 41 0.78 16.43 -44.02
C PHE A 41 0.61 15.91 -42.59
N SER A 42 -0.60 16.00 -42.02
CA SER A 42 -0.91 15.38 -40.71
C SER A 42 -0.63 13.88 -40.71
N ARG A 43 -0.98 13.15 -41.78
CA ARG A 43 -0.65 11.72 -41.94
C ARG A 43 0.86 11.47 -41.93
N ARG A 44 1.66 12.30 -42.61
CA ARG A 44 3.13 12.21 -42.59
C ARG A 44 3.70 12.42 -41.19
N ILE A 45 3.12 13.34 -40.41
CA ILE A 45 3.51 13.54 -39.00
C ILE A 45 3.23 12.27 -38.20
N HIS A 46 2.01 11.74 -38.26
CA HIS A 46 1.64 10.51 -37.54
C HIS A 46 2.49 9.30 -37.93
N GLN A 47 2.80 9.15 -39.22
CA GLN A 47 3.71 8.10 -39.68
C GLN A 47 5.11 8.28 -39.06
N SER A 48 5.65 9.50 -39.05
CA SER A 48 6.95 9.78 -38.41
C SER A 48 6.92 9.49 -36.90
N ARG A 49 5.81 9.79 -36.22
CA ARG A 49 5.62 9.45 -34.80
C ARG A 49 5.62 7.95 -34.57
N ALA A 50 4.84 7.20 -35.36
CA ALA A 50 4.74 5.75 -35.27
C ALA A 50 6.10 5.07 -35.50
N GLU A 51 6.85 5.51 -36.52
CA GLU A 51 8.20 5.01 -36.81
C GLU A 51 9.16 5.28 -35.65
N LYS A 52 9.14 6.50 -35.10
CA LYS A 52 10.02 6.86 -33.97
C LYS A 52 9.66 6.15 -32.68
N LEU A 53 8.38 5.85 -32.44
CA LEU A 53 7.89 5.12 -31.26
C LEU A 53 7.95 3.60 -31.44
N ASP A 54 8.54 3.10 -32.53
CA ASP A 54 8.69 1.68 -32.85
C ASP A 54 7.35 0.92 -32.92
N TYR A 55 6.28 1.57 -33.41
CA TYR A 55 4.99 0.92 -33.61
C TYR A 55 5.03 0.00 -34.83
N ASP A 56 4.76 -1.30 -34.61
CA ASP A 56 4.56 -2.27 -35.69
C ASP A 56 3.15 -2.13 -36.28
N ILE A 57 2.99 -1.16 -37.17
CA ILE A 57 1.72 -0.80 -37.81
C ILE A 57 1.09 -2.00 -38.54
N ASP A 58 1.89 -2.85 -39.18
CA ASP A 58 1.37 -4.00 -39.93
C ASP A 58 0.85 -5.08 -38.98
N SER A 59 1.58 -5.37 -37.89
CA SER A 59 1.13 -6.29 -36.84
C SER A 59 -0.13 -5.78 -36.13
N ILE A 60 -0.16 -4.50 -35.74
CA ILE A 60 -1.32 -3.87 -35.09
C ILE A 60 -2.52 -3.92 -36.02
N SER A 61 -2.35 -3.56 -37.30
CA SER A 61 -3.45 -3.58 -38.26
C SER A 61 -4.04 -4.97 -38.45
N LYS A 62 -3.16 -6.00 -38.48
CA LYS A 62 -3.56 -7.39 -38.62
C LYS A 62 -4.25 -7.95 -37.37
N ARG A 63 -3.73 -7.65 -36.17
CA ARG A 63 -4.32 -8.09 -34.88
C ARG A 63 -5.69 -7.46 -34.63
N LEU A 64 -5.78 -6.14 -34.81
CA LEU A 64 -7.00 -5.38 -34.49
C LEU A 64 -8.02 -5.33 -35.63
N LEU A 65 -7.71 -5.90 -36.79
CA LEU A 65 -8.52 -5.79 -38.01
C LEU A 65 -8.88 -4.32 -38.34
N TYR A 66 -7.90 -3.44 -38.15
CA TYR A 66 -8.04 -1.98 -38.22
C TYR A 66 -6.95 -1.41 -39.13
N ASN A 67 -7.30 -0.44 -39.99
CA ASN A 67 -6.32 0.16 -40.89
C ASN A 67 -5.54 1.30 -40.20
N ALA A 68 -4.47 0.94 -39.47
CA ALA A 68 -3.66 1.93 -38.74
C ALA A 68 -2.86 2.89 -39.65
N LYS A 69 -2.80 2.63 -40.97
CA LYS A 69 -2.23 3.56 -41.96
C LYS A 69 -3.19 4.68 -42.35
N GLU A 70 -4.49 4.40 -42.33
CA GLU A 70 -5.53 5.36 -42.68
C GLU A 70 -6.03 6.14 -41.47
N TYR A 71 -6.12 5.46 -40.33
CA TYR A 71 -6.54 6.03 -39.05
C TYR A 71 -5.39 5.92 -38.05
N PRO A 72 -4.64 7.01 -37.82
CA PRO A 72 -3.37 6.96 -37.10
C PRO A 72 -3.52 6.59 -35.63
N ILE A 73 -2.49 5.95 -35.09
CA ILE A 73 -2.37 5.61 -33.67
C ILE A 73 -1.83 6.83 -32.93
N VAL A 74 -2.46 7.18 -31.81
CA VAL A 74 -2.03 8.29 -30.95
C VAL A 74 -1.81 7.82 -29.53
N ALA A 75 -0.73 8.27 -28.90
CA ALA A 75 -0.48 8.00 -27.48
C ALA A 75 -1.39 8.87 -26.61
N GLN A 76 -2.00 8.30 -25.56
CA GLN A 76 -2.91 9.04 -24.67
C GLN A 76 -2.29 10.29 -24.04
N ILE A 77 -0.97 10.29 -23.80
CA ILE A 77 -0.23 11.44 -23.26
C ILE A 77 -0.33 12.70 -24.14
N HIS A 78 -0.60 12.54 -25.44
CA HIS A 78 -0.82 13.63 -26.40
C HIS A 78 -2.15 14.36 -26.20
N LEU A 79 -3.10 13.79 -25.45
CA LEU A 79 -4.41 14.39 -25.24
C LEU A 79 -4.34 15.66 -24.41
N VAL A 80 -3.54 15.69 -23.35
CA VAL A 80 -3.43 16.84 -22.44
C VAL A 80 -2.97 18.13 -23.15
N PRO A 81 -1.86 18.16 -23.91
CA PRO A 81 -1.42 19.38 -24.59
C PRO A 81 -2.40 19.76 -25.71
N THR A 82 -3.06 18.77 -26.33
CA THR A 82 -4.10 18.98 -27.34
C THR A 82 -5.34 19.67 -26.74
N LEU A 83 -5.80 19.21 -25.57
CA LEU A 83 -6.91 19.83 -24.86
C LEU A 83 -6.53 21.22 -24.34
N ALA A 84 -5.31 21.41 -23.85
CA ALA A 84 -4.83 22.72 -23.44
C ALA A 84 -4.88 23.74 -24.59
N TYR A 85 -4.42 23.33 -25.78
CA TYR A 85 -4.57 24.12 -27.01
C TYR A 85 -6.04 24.42 -27.33
N LEU A 86 -6.91 23.40 -27.34
CA LEU A 86 -8.33 23.59 -27.68
C LEU A 86 -9.07 24.50 -26.70
N LEU A 87 -8.70 24.45 -25.41
CA LEU A 87 -9.27 25.27 -24.34
C LEU A 87 -8.57 26.63 -24.20
N GLN A 88 -7.51 26.89 -24.97
CA GLN A 88 -6.71 28.12 -24.91
C GLN A 88 -6.15 28.39 -23.50
N ILE A 89 -5.67 27.34 -22.85
CA ILE A 89 -4.99 27.40 -21.56
C ILE A 89 -3.54 26.94 -21.69
N PRO A 90 -2.64 27.35 -20.78
CA PRO A 90 -1.28 26.87 -20.78
C PRO A 90 -1.21 25.34 -20.65
N ILE A 91 -0.25 24.73 -21.36
CA ILE A 91 0.03 23.30 -21.25
C ILE A 91 0.57 23.04 -19.82
N PRO A 92 0.03 22.06 -19.08
CA PRO A 92 0.49 21.77 -17.73
C PRO A 92 2.00 21.51 -17.68
N PHE A 93 2.69 22.14 -16.73
CA PHE A 93 4.15 22.14 -16.65
C PHE A 93 4.79 20.74 -16.68
N GLY A 94 4.17 19.74 -16.04
CA GLY A 94 4.69 18.36 -16.00
C GLY A 94 4.33 17.47 -17.21
N ASN A 95 3.71 18.02 -18.25
CA ASN A 95 3.28 17.23 -19.40
C ASN A 95 4.43 17.05 -20.41
N LEU A 96 4.57 15.84 -20.98
CA LEU A 96 5.54 15.52 -22.03
C LEU A 96 4.92 15.26 -23.41
N GLY A 97 3.60 15.36 -23.54
CA GLY A 97 2.87 14.99 -24.74
C GLY A 97 3.18 15.88 -25.94
N ALA A 98 2.73 15.43 -27.11
CA ALA A 98 2.77 16.20 -28.35
C ALA A 98 1.36 16.59 -28.75
N ILE A 99 1.16 17.81 -29.25
CA ILE A 99 -0.16 18.23 -29.77
C ILE A 99 -0.53 17.35 -30.99
N LEU A 100 -1.81 16.97 -31.11
CA LEU A 100 -2.32 16.27 -32.28
C LEU A 100 -2.44 17.25 -33.47
N PRO A 101 -1.81 16.96 -34.62
CA PRO A 101 -1.84 17.87 -35.77
C PRO A 101 -3.25 18.00 -36.36
N ASP A 102 -4.12 16.99 -36.17
CA ASP A 102 -5.48 16.94 -36.74
C ASP A 102 -6.43 18.00 -36.17
N VAL A 103 -6.11 18.62 -35.03
CA VAL A 103 -6.94 19.66 -34.42
C VAL A 103 -6.41 21.08 -34.67
N LEU A 104 -5.22 21.21 -35.27
CA LEU A 104 -4.56 22.49 -35.53
C LEU A 104 -5.14 23.17 -36.78
N HIS A 105 -6.43 23.48 -36.70
CA HIS A 105 -7.13 24.23 -37.72
C HIS A 105 -7.09 25.74 -37.41
N PRO A 106 -6.82 26.59 -38.40
CA PRO A 106 -6.87 28.04 -38.21
C PRO A 106 -8.30 28.51 -37.99
N LEU A 107 -8.45 29.50 -37.09
CA LEU A 107 -9.74 30.07 -36.72
C LEU A 107 -10.40 30.90 -37.84
N HIS A 108 -9.64 31.30 -38.87
CA HIS A 108 -10.08 32.23 -39.92
C HIS A 108 -10.08 31.54 -41.29
N GLN A 109 -11.23 31.49 -41.95
CA GLN A 109 -11.36 30.98 -43.32
C GLN A 109 -10.82 32.02 -44.31
N GLY A 110 -9.95 31.60 -45.25
CA GLY A 110 -9.46 32.46 -46.34
C GLY A 110 -7.99 32.89 -46.28
N LYS A 111 -7.16 32.29 -45.41
CA LYS A 111 -5.70 32.53 -45.40
C LYS A 111 -4.96 31.46 -46.22
N ASN A 112 -3.77 31.82 -46.72
CA ASN A 112 -2.96 30.93 -47.56
C ASN A 112 -2.36 29.76 -46.76
N ARG A 113 -1.89 28.71 -47.46
CA ARG A 113 -1.26 27.52 -46.86
C ARG A 113 -0.10 27.87 -45.93
N LEU A 114 0.69 28.88 -46.29
CA LEU A 114 1.86 29.30 -45.52
C LEU A 114 1.47 29.77 -44.13
N TYR A 115 0.39 30.55 -44.03
CA TYR A 115 -0.16 30.98 -42.74
C TYR A 115 -0.60 29.79 -41.87
N HIS A 116 -1.19 28.76 -42.48
CA HIS A 116 -1.65 27.57 -41.75
C HIS A 116 -0.47 26.79 -41.17
N LEU A 117 0.59 26.60 -41.97
CA LEU A 117 1.81 25.96 -41.52
C LEU A 117 2.54 26.78 -40.46
N LEU A 118 2.54 28.11 -40.58
CA LEU A 118 3.13 28.99 -39.57
C LEU A 118 2.40 28.83 -38.22
N HIS A 119 1.06 28.86 -38.22
CA HIS A 119 0.26 28.58 -37.02
C HIS A 119 0.60 27.21 -36.41
N MET A 120 0.67 26.16 -37.23
CA MET A 120 1.07 24.83 -36.75
C MET A 120 2.46 24.85 -36.11
N VAL A 121 3.44 25.49 -36.74
CA VAL A 121 4.79 25.63 -36.18
C VAL A 121 4.76 26.34 -34.83
N GLU A 122 4.01 27.43 -34.69
CA GLU A 122 3.90 28.17 -33.42
C GLU A 122 3.34 27.29 -32.29
N GLN A 123 2.33 26.46 -32.59
CA GLN A 123 1.77 25.54 -31.60
C GLN A 123 2.76 24.42 -31.23
N PHE A 124 3.44 23.83 -32.21
CA PHE A 124 4.48 22.83 -31.98
C PHE A 124 5.65 23.40 -31.18
N ARG A 125 6.07 24.63 -31.49
CA ARG A 125 7.10 25.37 -30.76
C ARG A 125 6.70 25.61 -29.32
N THR A 126 5.48 26.09 -29.07
CA THR A 126 4.98 26.34 -27.71
C THR A 126 5.00 25.06 -26.87
N ASN A 127 4.55 23.94 -27.44
CA ASN A 127 4.60 22.63 -26.79
C ASN A 127 6.04 22.16 -26.53
N ALA A 128 6.94 22.31 -27.51
CA ALA A 128 8.33 21.93 -27.38
C ALA A 128 9.08 22.75 -26.33
N LEU A 129 8.84 24.06 -26.25
CA LEU A 129 9.46 24.91 -25.22
C LEU A 129 8.97 24.56 -23.82
N GLN A 130 7.67 24.27 -23.63
CA GLN A 130 7.17 23.81 -22.34
C GLN A 130 7.85 22.50 -21.90
N VAL A 131 7.99 21.53 -22.81
CA VAL A 131 8.68 20.27 -22.51
C VAL A 131 10.17 20.50 -22.23
N TYR A 132 10.82 21.42 -22.95
CA TYR A 132 12.20 21.80 -22.70
C TYR A 132 12.40 22.38 -21.29
N ASP A 133 11.56 23.33 -20.90
CA ASP A 133 11.61 23.98 -19.59
C ASP A 133 11.38 22.98 -18.46
N TYR A 134 10.43 22.06 -18.65
CA TYR A 134 10.20 20.96 -17.73
C TYR A 134 11.42 20.06 -17.58
N LEU A 135 12.01 19.61 -18.68
CA LEU A 135 13.20 18.75 -18.65
C LEU A 135 14.38 19.44 -17.96
N ASP A 136 14.57 20.74 -18.19
CA ASP A 136 15.68 21.48 -17.60
C ASP A 136 15.51 21.62 -16.08
N GLN A 137 14.31 21.98 -15.61
CA GLN A 137 14.02 22.05 -14.19
C GLN A 137 14.06 20.67 -13.51
N TYR A 138 13.51 19.65 -14.16
CA TYR A 138 13.54 18.28 -13.64
C TYR A 138 14.98 17.78 -13.50
N ALA A 139 15.82 18.01 -14.52
CA ALA A 139 17.24 17.63 -14.52
C ALA A 139 18.02 18.31 -13.38
N GLN A 140 17.72 19.58 -13.08
CA GLN A 140 18.34 20.32 -11.99
C GLN A 140 17.96 19.76 -10.60
N GLN A 141 16.79 19.13 -10.45
CA GLN A 141 16.27 18.65 -9.16
C GLN A 141 16.55 17.16 -8.89
N THR A 142 16.50 16.32 -9.91
CA THR A 142 16.48 14.85 -9.77
C THR A 142 17.81 14.20 -9.36
N SER A 143 18.95 14.86 -9.62
CA SER A 143 20.30 14.30 -9.43
C SER A 143 20.57 12.96 -10.15
N GLN A 144 19.64 12.46 -10.98
CA GLN A 144 19.77 11.23 -11.76
C GLN A 144 20.74 11.40 -12.93
N LEU A 145 21.64 10.44 -13.12
CA LEU A 145 22.65 10.43 -14.19
C LEU A 145 22.04 10.44 -15.61
N ASP A 146 20.86 9.84 -15.77
CA ASP A 146 20.11 9.84 -17.04
C ASP A 146 19.67 11.25 -17.48
N PHE A 147 19.51 12.19 -16.54
CA PHE A 147 19.18 13.57 -16.85
C PHE A 147 20.42 14.47 -16.94
N SER A 148 21.61 13.87 -17.07
CA SER A 148 22.86 14.61 -17.29
C SER A 148 22.85 15.36 -18.63
N PHE A 149 23.64 16.43 -18.69
CA PHE A 149 23.80 17.23 -19.90
C PHE A 149 24.17 16.38 -21.13
N SER A 150 25.08 15.41 -20.97
CA SER A 150 25.49 14.52 -22.07
C SER A 150 24.36 13.68 -22.66
N LYS A 151 23.38 13.29 -21.83
CA LYS A 151 22.26 12.43 -22.26
C LYS A 151 21.11 13.25 -22.85
N LEU A 152 20.84 14.43 -22.30
CA LEU A 152 19.78 15.32 -22.79
C LEU A 152 20.19 16.15 -24.01
N ASN A 153 21.47 16.48 -24.17
CA ASN A 153 21.93 17.35 -25.26
C ASN A 153 21.57 16.81 -26.67
N PRO A 154 21.71 15.51 -26.99
CA PRO A 154 21.24 14.98 -28.28
C PRO A 154 19.75 15.21 -28.54
N LEU A 155 18.90 15.16 -27.50
CA LEU A 155 17.48 15.48 -27.63
C LEU A 155 17.29 16.97 -27.90
N LYS A 156 17.93 17.83 -27.08
CA LYS A 156 17.87 19.30 -27.19
C LYS A 156 18.38 19.81 -28.54
N GLN A 157 19.29 19.11 -29.22
CA GLN A 157 19.74 19.46 -30.57
C GLN A 157 18.61 19.51 -31.61
N HIS A 158 17.57 18.67 -31.48
CA HIS A 158 16.41 18.73 -32.36
C HIS A 158 15.63 20.04 -32.21
N LEU A 159 15.47 20.53 -30.97
CA LEU A 159 14.87 21.82 -30.68
C LEU A 159 15.72 22.96 -31.24
N TYR A 160 17.03 22.95 -30.98
CA TYR A 160 17.94 23.99 -31.49
C TYR A 160 17.95 24.07 -33.01
N ARG A 161 17.85 22.93 -33.69
CA ARG A 161 17.68 22.88 -35.14
C ARG A 161 16.35 23.48 -35.60
N ALA A 162 15.26 23.27 -34.85
CA ALA A 162 13.96 23.85 -35.18
C ALA A 162 13.97 25.38 -35.03
N GLU A 163 14.52 25.88 -33.92
CA GLU A 163 14.66 27.32 -33.65
C GLU A 163 15.58 27.99 -34.69
N SER A 164 16.68 27.34 -35.11
CA SER A 164 17.57 27.91 -36.13
C SER A 164 16.91 28.06 -37.50
N ILE A 165 16.07 27.09 -37.90
CA ILE A 165 15.25 27.18 -39.13
C ILE A 165 14.27 28.36 -39.02
N MET A 166 13.61 28.51 -37.86
CA MET A 166 12.67 29.62 -37.64
C MET A 166 13.37 30.98 -37.64
N LEU A 167 14.54 31.09 -37.03
CA LEU A 167 15.34 32.31 -37.04
C LEU A 167 15.77 32.68 -38.47
N SER A 168 16.21 31.71 -39.28
CA SER A 168 16.54 31.99 -40.69
C SER A 168 15.32 32.43 -41.50
N LEU A 169 14.15 31.84 -41.25
CA LEU A 169 12.91 32.21 -41.93
C LEU A 169 12.46 33.64 -41.62
N LEU A 170 12.52 34.03 -40.35
CA LEU A 170 12.11 35.37 -39.91
C LEU A 170 13.07 36.48 -40.36
N GLN A 171 14.32 36.12 -40.70
CA GLN A 171 15.31 37.06 -41.24
C GLN A 171 15.13 37.34 -42.73
N GLU A 172 14.37 36.52 -43.46
CA GLU A 172 14.08 36.71 -44.89
C GLU A 172 12.97 37.75 -45.09
N PRO A 173 13.25 38.93 -45.67
CA PRO A 173 12.25 40.01 -45.80
C PRO A 173 11.05 39.64 -46.65
N SER A 174 11.24 38.75 -47.64
CA SER A 174 10.20 38.25 -48.54
C SER A 174 9.21 37.32 -47.85
N PHE A 175 9.55 36.74 -46.70
CA PHE A 175 8.67 35.83 -45.97
C PHE A 175 7.42 36.56 -45.44
N LEU A 176 7.58 37.77 -44.90
CA LEU A 176 6.47 38.58 -44.40
C LEU A 176 5.56 39.08 -45.53
N THR A 177 6.13 39.41 -46.70
CA THR A 177 5.34 39.83 -47.86
C THR A 177 4.57 38.66 -48.50
N ASP A 178 5.12 37.45 -48.43
CA ASP A 178 4.49 36.23 -48.98
C ASP A 178 3.46 35.59 -48.02
N LEU A 179 3.48 35.98 -46.74
CA LEU A 179 2.42 35.66 -45.79
C LEU A 179 1.10 36.37 -46.11
N GLU A 180 1.17 37.55 -46.74
CA GLU A 180 0.01 38.37 -47.09
C GLU A 180 -0.40 38.25 -48.57
N SER A 181 0.44 37.66 -49.43
CA SER A 181 0.20 37.54 -50.86
C SER A 181 -0.08 36.08 -51.31
N ASP A 182 -0.90 35.92 -52.36
CA ASP A 182 -1.25 34.62 -52.95
C ASP A 182 -0.31 34.19 -54.11
N SER A 183 0.91 34.75 -54.19
CA SER A 183 1.79 34.50 -55.32
C SER A 183 2.42 33.08 -55.27
N PRO A 184 2.36 32.27 -56.35
CA PRO A 184 2.66 30.83 -56.27
C PRO A 184 4.14 30.44 -56.34
N SER A 185 5.06 31.31 -56.78
CA SER A 185 6.44 30.90 -57.10
C SER A 185 7.41 30.83 -55.92
N SER A 186 7.16 31.55 -54.82
CA SER A 186 7.98 31.54 -53.60
C SER A 186 7.36 30.70 -52.45
N LEU A 187 6.10 30.30 -52.61
CA LEU A 187 5.31 29.60 -51.59
C LEU A 187 5.88 28.22 -51.22
N ASP A 188 6.43 27.49 -52.19
CA ASP A 188 6.91 26.12 -51.99
C ASP A 188 8.20 26.05 -51.16
N ALA A 189 9.10 27.02 -51.32
CA ALA A 189 10.37 27.05 -50.59
C ALA A 189 10.16 27.33 -49.09
N PHE A 190 9.31 28.30 -48.75
CA PHE A 190 8.97 28.61 -47.36
C PHE A 190 8.11 27.52 -46.72
N THR A 191 7.17 26.94 -47.47
CA THR A 191 6.39 25.77 -47.03
C THR A 191 7.32 24.63 -46.61
N LEU A 192 8.31 24.28 -47.44
CA LEU A 192 9.25 23.21 -47.14
C LEU A 192 10.10 23.50 -45.88
N GLN A 193 10.47 24.75 -45.64
CA GLN A 193 11.22 25.13 -44.43
C GLN A 193 10.34 25.05 -43.18
N LEU A 194 9.08 25.49 -43.24
CA LEU A 194 8.13 25.33 -42.13
C LEU A 194 7.86 23.84 -41.84
N GLU A 195 7.66 23.00 -42.87
CA GLU A 195 7.53 21.55 -42.67
C GLU A 195 8.75 20.98 -41.93
N LYS A 196 9.96 21.37 -42.32
CA LYS A 196 11.20 20.94 -41.65
C LYS A 196 11.25 21.40 -40.19
N ALA A 197 10.79 22.60 -39.89
CA ALA A 197 10.70 23.09 -38.51
C ALA A 197 9.70 22.28 -37.68
N ILE A 198 8.50 21.99 -38.22
CA ILE A 198 7.49 21.14 -37.56
C ILE A 198 8.08 19.77 -37.23
N PHE A 199 8.70 19.10 -38.21
CA PHE A 199 9.31 17.79 -37.98
C PHE A 199 10.45 17.85 -36.96
N ALA A 200 11.22 18.94 -36.89
CA ALA A 200 12.27 19.10 -35.89
C ALA A 200 11.71 19.26 -34.46
N TYR A 201 10.68 20.09 -34.27
CA TYR A 201 9.97 20.19 -32.97
C TYR A 201 9.30 18.87 -32.59
N ASP A 202 8.62 18.21 -33.53
CA ASP A 202 7.98 16.91 -33.30
C ASP A 202 9.02 15.84 -32.94
N THR A 203 10.17 15.83 -33.61
CA THR A 203 11.27 14.92 -33.27
C THR A 203 11.75 15.13 -31.84
N PHE A 204 11.94 16.39 -31.41
CA PHE A 204 12.29 16.68 -30.02
C PHE A 204 11.26 16.11 -29.03
N LEU A 205 9.97 16.35 -29.27
CA LEU A 205 8.88 15.89 -28.40
C LEU A 205 8.82 14.36 -28.32
N ILE A 206 8.82 13.68 -29.46
CA ILE A 206 8.67 12.23 -29.54
C ILE A 206 9.93 11.50 -29.02
N SER A 207 11.12 12.00 -29.36
CA SER A 207 12.36 11.45 -28.82
C SER A 207 12.47 11.66 -27.31
N THR A 208 11.95 12.76 -26.78
CA THR A 208 11.84 12.99 -25.34
C THR A 208 10.92 11.97 -24.68
N ILE A 209 9.71 11.77 -25.21
CA ILE A 209 8.77 10.76 -24.68
C ILE A 209 9.41 9.37 -24.67
N LYS A 210 10.00 8.96 -25.81
CA LYS A 210 10.65 7.65 -25.93
C LYS A 210 11.79 7.49 -24.93
N TYR A 211 12.61 8.52 -24.77
CA TYR A 211 13.71 8.53 -23.81
C TYR A 211 13.19 8.41 -22.37
N CYS A 212 12.26 9.28 -21.97
CA CYS A 212 11.67 9.29 -20.64
C CYS A 212 10.95 7.98 -20.30
N GLN A 213 10.22 7.38 -21.26
CA GLN A 213 9.59 6.06 -21.11
C GLN A 213 10.63 4.97 -20.81
N SER A 214 11.81 5.03 -21.42
CA SER A 214 12.87 4.05 -21.22
C SER A 214 13.54 4.13 -19.84
N ILE A 215 13.51 5.29 -19.18
CA ILE A 215 14.22 5.54 -17.90
C ILE A 215 13.29 5.63 -16.68
N TRP A 216 12.05 6.10 -16.82
CA TRP A 216 11.15 6.30 -15.66
C TRP A 216 10.47 5.04 -15.15
N ALA A 217 10.46 3.94 -15.92
CA ALA A 217 9.90 2.66 -15.49
C ALA A 217 10.99 1.60 -15.26
N GLN A 218 12.08 1.97 -14.59
CA GLN A 218 13.17 1.06 -14.28
C GLN A 218 13.11 0.52 -12.86
N PHE A 219 13.35 -0.79 -12.75
CA PHE A 219 13.51 -1.50 -11.49
C PHE A 219 14.99 -1.80 -11.31
N ASP A 220 15.56 -1.40 -10.17
CA ASP A 220 16.89 -1.85 -9.79
C ASP A 220 16.82 -3.32 -9.35
N THR A 221 16.97 -4.21 -10.33
CA THR A 221 16.84 -5.66 -10.10
C THR A 221 17.91 -6.20 -9.17
N GLY A 222 19.08 -5.56 -9.12
CA GLY A 222 20.17 -5.91 -8.20
C GLY A 222 19.73 -5.68 -6.75
N CYS A 223 19.26 -4.47 -6.44
CA CYS A 223 18.76 -4.12 -5.11
C CYS A 223 17.60 -5.01 -4.67
N MET A 224 16.63 -5.23 -5.55
CA MET A 224 15.47 -6.07 -5.24
C MET A 224 15.89 -7.51 -4.92
N LEU A 225 16.78 -8.10 -5.73
CA LEU A 225 17.27 -9.46 -5.52
C LEU A 225 18.07 -9.57 -4.21
N LEU A 226 18.93 -8.60 -3.91
CA LEU A 226 19.67 -8.56 -2.65
C LEU A 226 18.73 -8.49 -1.45
N GLY A 227 17.69 -7.67 -1.51
CA GLY A 227 16.64 -7.60 -0.48
C GLY A 227 15.93 -8.94 -0.28
N VAL A 228 15.54 -9.62 -1.36
CA VAL A 228 14.94 -10.97 -1.30
C VAL A 228 15.90 -11.98 -0.65
N ILE A 229 17.20 -11.95 -1.00
CA ILE A 229 18.22 -12.83 -0.40
C ILE A 229 18.34 -12.57 1.10
N ILE A 230 18.43 -11.30 1.53
CA ILE A 230 18.54 -10.95 2.96
C ILE A 230 17.30 -11.40 3.74
N LEU A 231 16.10 -11.14 3.21
CA LEU A 231 14.85 -11.60 3.84
C LEU A 231 14.77 -13.14 3.88
N GLY A 232 15.20 -13.83 2.83
CA GLY A 232 15.24 -15.29 2.78
C GLY A 232 16.21 -15.88 3.80
N LEU A 233 17.43 -15.34 3.88
CA LEU A 233 18.42 -15.71 4.89
C LEU A 233 17.92 -15.42 6.31
N GLY A 234 17.28 -14.27 6.53
CA GLY A 234 16.66 -13.92 7.82
C GLY A 234 15.55 -14.89 8.22
N THR A 235 14.68 -15.26 7.27
CA THR A 235 13.61 -16.26 7.47
C THR A 235 14.17 -17.62 7.82
N LEU A 236 15.17 -18.09 7.07
CA LEU A 236 15.83 -19.37 7.34
C LEU A 236 16.56 -19.37 8.68
N THR A 237 17.22 -18.27 9.02
CA THR A 237 17.91 -18.12 10.31
C THR A 237 16.91 -18.15 11.45
N SER A 238 15.81 -17.41 11.36
CA SER A 238 14.73 -17.43 12.36
C SER A 238 14.14 -18.83 12.54
N PHE A 239 14.00 -19.58 11.45
CA PHE A 239 13.53 -20.97 11.49
C PHE A 239 14.55 -21.91 12.16
N CYS A 240 15.84 -21.71 11.92
CA CYS A 240 16.90 -22.51 12.55
C CYS A 240 17.04 -22.20 14.06
N LEU A 241 16.90 -20.93 14.44
CA LEU A 241 16.98 -20.49 15.84
C LEU A 241 15.89 -21.09 16.73
N LEU A 242 14.74 -21.47 16.18
CA LEU A 242 13.71 -22.23 16.91
C LEU A 242 14.25 -23.52 17.56
N ASN A 243 15.28 -24.13 16.96
CA ASN A 243 15.83 -25.41 17.40
C ASN A 243 17.14 -25.29 18.18
N GLN A 244 17.63 -24.09 18.47
CA GLN A 244 18.95 -23.88 19.08
C GLN A 244 18.85 -23.31 20.50
N PRO A 245 19.36 -24.00 21.53
CA PRO A 245 19.61 -23.37 22.81
C PRO A 245 20.83 -22.44 22.69
N THR A 246 20.66 -21.19 23.12
CA THR A 246 21.69 -20.18 23.44
C THR A 246 23.02 -20.33 22.70
N VAL A 247 23.18 -19.54 21.64
CA VAL A 247 24.43 -19.45 20.89
C VAL A 247 25.49 -18.67 21.69
N SER A 248 26.70 -19.24 21.85
CA SER A 248 27.82 -18.51 22.48
C SER A 248 28.30 -17.35 21.59
N SER A 249 28.48 -16.16 22.17
CA SER A 249 28.93 -14.96 21.45
C SER A 249 30.26 -15.17 20.71
N THR A 250 31.12 -16.04 21.23
CA THR A 250 32.41 -16.40 20.62
C THR A 250 32.27 -17.19 19.31
N SER A 251 31.22 -18.01 19.17
CA SER A 251 30.97 -18.75 17.93
C SER A 251 30.44 -17.85 16.82
N ILE A 252 29.60 -16.86 17.18
CA ILE A 252 29.10 -15.84 16.27
C ILE A 252 30.26 -15.01 15.72
N LEU A 253 31.14 -14.53 16.61
CA LEU A 253 32.28 -13.69 16.22
C LEU A 253 33.22 -14.38 15.21
N LYS A 254 33.49 -15.68 15.40
CA LYS A 254 34.41 -16.46 14.54
C LYS A 254 33.93 -16.59 13.10
N VAL A 255 32.63 -16.56 12.85
CA VAL A 255 32.05 -16.65 11.49
C VAL A 255 31.70 -15.25 10.96
N ALA A 256 31.26 -14.33 11.83
CA ALA A 256 30.90 -12.97 11.43
C ALA A 256 32.10 -12.16 10.93
N LEU A 257 33.27 -12.24 11.57
CA LEU A 257 34.48 -11.52 11.15
C LEU A 257 34.93 -11.83 9.71
N PRO A 258 35.12 -13.10 9.30
CA PRO A 258 35.53 -13.40 7.94
C PRO A 258 34.47 -12.98 6.91
N VAL A 259 33.18 -13.19 7.18
CA VAL A 259 32.12 -12.77 6.25
C VAL A 259 32.01 -11.25 6.14
N LEU A 260 32.15 -10.52 7.25
CA LEU A 260 32.19 -9.06 7.25
C LEU A 260 33.43 -8.54 6.49
N SER A 261 34.58 -9.18 6.66
CA SER A 261 35.80 -8.80 5.94
C SER A 261 35.69 -9.03 4.43
N VAL A 262 35.04 -10.11 3.98
CA VAL A 262 34.73 -10.35 2.57
C VAL A 262 33.71 -9.32 2.06
N GLY A 263 32.67 -9.01 2.84
CA GLY A 263 31.68 -7.99 2.50
C GLY A 263 32.32 -6.62 2.30
N LEU A 264 33.14 -6.17 3.26
CA LEU A 264 33.89 -4.91 3.17
C LEU A 264 34.89 -4.89 2.00
N LEU A 265 35.53 -6.03 1.70
CA LEU A 265 36.41 -6.16 0.52
C LEU A 265 35.61 -6.02 -0.79
N MET A 266 34.41 -6.58 -0.85
CA MET A 266 33.49 -6.42 -1.99
C MET A 266 33.00 -4.97 -2.13
N VAL A 267 32.72 -4.28 -1.02
CA VAL A 267 32.41 -2.83 -1.04
C VAL A 267 33.61 -2.04 -1.57
N TYR A 268 34.82 -2.34 -1.08
CA TYR A 268 36.03 -1.68 -1.56
C TYR A 268 36.30 -1.96 -3.05
N ALA A 269 36.10 -3.21 -3.51
CA ALA A 269 36.23 -3.60 -4.91
C ALA A 269 35.18 -2.93 -5.82
N ARG A 270 33.95 -2.70 -5.32
CA ARG A 270 32.92 -1.90 -6.00
C ARG A 270 33.47 -0.51 -6.35
N TYR A 271 33.89 0.23 -5.32
CA TYR A 271 34.29 1.63 -5.47
C TYR A 271 35.62 1.82 -6.21
N SER A 272 36.44 0.78 -6.34
CA SER A 272 37.76 0.88 -6.98
C SER A 272 37.84 0.31 -8.40
N VAL A 273 37.01 -0.69 -8.76
CA VAL A 273 37.20 -1.47 -10.01
C VAL A 273 35.91 -1.73 -10.81
N LEU A 274 34.73 -1.73 -10.19
CA LEU A 274 33.50 -2.31 -10.78
C LEU A 274 32.41 -1.29 -11.16
N ASP A 275 32.61 0.00 -10.88
CA ASP A 275 31.61 1.05 -11.10
C ASP A 275 31.10 1.06 -12.56
N ASP A 276 32.00 1.06 -13.55
CA ASP A 276 31.62 1.12 -14.97
C ASP A 276 30.90 -0.14 -15.47
N LEU A 277 31.26 -1.33 -14.96
CA LEU A 277 30.72 -2.59 -15.46
C LEU A 277 29.36 -2.94 -14.84
N VAL A 278 29.19 -2.68 -13.53
CA VAL A 278 27.96 -3.02 -12.79
C VAL A 278 26.87 -1.99 -13.04
N MET A 279 27.21 -0.69 -13.09
CA MET A 279 26.23 0.37 -13.40
C MET A 279 25.81 0.38 -14.86
N SER A 280 26.63 -0.11 -15.81
CA SER A 280 26.24 -0.19 -17.23
C SER A 280 24.97 -1.02 -17.49
N LYS A 281 24.56 -1.86 -16.55
CA LYS A 281 23.34 -2.69 -16.62
C LYS A 281 22.22 -2.24 -15.69
N GLY A 282 22.37 -1.11 -15.00
CA GLY A 282 21.37 -0.56 -14.07
C GLY A 282 21.16 -1.35 -12.78
N TRP A 283 22.19 -2.07 -12.31
CA TRP A 283 22.13 -2.83 -11.06
C TRP A 283 22.78 -2.03 -9.93
N PHE A 284 22.11 -2.00 -8.77
CA PHE A 284 22.58 -1.35 -7.54
C PHE A 284 22.80 0.17 -7.64
N GLU A 285 22.14 0.84 -8.59
CA GLU A 285 22.21 2.29 -8.78
C GLU A 285 21.75 3.06 -7.54
N LYS A 286 20.83 2.47 -6.76
CA LYS A 286 20.24 3.11 -5.59
C LYS A 286 20.96 2.80 -4.27
N MET A 287 22.04 2.03 -4.28
CA MET A 287 22.77 1.69 -3.05
C MET A 287 23.95 2.63 -2.79
N ASP A 288 23.93 3.28 -1.63
CA ASP A 288 25.04 4.05 -1.11
C ASP A 288 26.04 3.17 -0.34
N PHE A 289 27.17 3.74 0.09
CA PHE A 289 28.18 3.03 0.89
C PHE A 289 27.60 2.42 2.16
N VAL A 290 26.66 3.12 2.82
CA VAL A 290 26.00 2.67 4.05
C VAL A 290 25.13 1.43 3.78
N ASP A 291 24.42 1.39 2.66
CA ASP A 291 23.53 0.27 2.31
C ASP A 291 24.33 -1.02 2.08
N TRP A 292 25.50 -0.92 1.45
CA TRP A 292 26.38 -2.06 1.22
C TRP A 292 26.99 -2.60 2.51
N ILE A 293 27.37 -1.72 3.44
CA ILE A 293 27.80 -2.14 4.77
C ILE A 293 26.64 -2.84 5.47
N GLY A 294 25.44 -2.25 5.45
CA GLY A 294 24.25 -2.82 6.07
C GLY A 294 23.92 -4.22 5.54
N ALA A 295 23.90 -4.38 4.21
CA ALA A 295 23.68 -5.67 3.57
C ALA A 295 24.75 -6.71 3.93
N SER A 296 26.03 -6.31 3.93
CA SER A 296 27.14 -7.19 4.29
C SER A 296 27.06 -7.65 5.75
N VAL A 297 26.73 -6.74 6.67
CA VAL A 297 26.53 -7.05 8.09
C VAL A 297 25.35 -8.01 8.27
N ALA A 298 24.22 -7.76 7.61
CA ALA A 298 23.04 -8.62 7.71
C ALA A 298 23.32 -10.05 7.21
N ILE A 299 23.98 -10.18 6.06
CA ILE A 299 24.38 -11.48 5.50
C ILE A 299 25.36 -12.18 6.46
N ALA A 300 26.36 -11.47 6.98
CA ALA A 300 27.33 -12.03 7.92
C ALA A 300 26.67 -12.59 9.18
N ILE A 301 25.73 -11.84 9.76
CA ILE A 301 24.99 -12.28 10.95
C ILE A 301 24.16 -13.53 10.62
N CYS A 302 23.34 -13.50 9.58
CA CYS A 302 22.50 -14.65 9.21
C CYS A 302 23.34 -15.89 8.89
N SER A 303 24.38 -15.77 8.07
CA SER A 303 25.27 -16.88 7.72
C SER A 303 26.00 -17.43 8.95
N SER A 304 26.43 -16.57 9.89
CA SER A 304 27.08 -17.02 11.12
C SER A 304 26.17 -17.91 11.96
N LEU A 305 24.90 -17.54 12.08
CA LEU A 305 23.91 -18.28 12.85
C LEU A 305 23.50 -19.60 12.19
N LEU A 306 23.48 -19.66 10.85
CA LEU A 306 23.19 -20.89 10.11
C LEU A 306 24.29 -21.95 10.19
N VAL A 307 25.56 -21.52 10.31
CA VAL A 307 26.71 -22.44 10.40
C VAL A 307 26.87 -23.05 11.79
N ILE A 308 26.34 -22.39 12.82
CA ILE A 308 26.37 -22.89 14.19
C ILE A 308 25.47 -24.13 14.25
N LYS A 309 26.09 -25.30 14.39
CA LYS A 309 25.35 -26.56 14.47
C LYS A 309 24.47 -26.54 15.73
N PRO A 310 23.17 -26.93 15.61
CA PRO A 310 22.33 -27.11 16.78
C PRO A 310 22.99 -28.13 17.70
N GLN A 311 23.19 -27.76 18.97
CA GLN A 311 23.55 -28.74 19.98
C GLN A 311 22.35 -29.68 20.09
N ALA A 312 22.53 -30.95 19.73
CA ALA A 312 21.45 -31.90 19.57
C ALA A 312 20.73 -32.15 20.90
N THR A 313 19.75 -31.32 21.22
CA THR A 313 18.66 -31.68 22.09
C THR A 313 17.58 -32.26 21.21
N THR A 314 17.26 -33.53 21.42
CA THR A 314 16.07 -34.21 20.91
C THR A 314 14.81 -33.51 21.42
N SER A 315 14.54 -32.30 20.91
CA SER A 315 13.32 -31.60 21.25
C SER A 315 12.17 -32.37 20.61
N GLN A 316 11.14 -32.69 21.39
CA GLN A 316 9.83 -33.17 20.92
C GLN A 316 9.10 -32.14 20.01
N PHE A 317 9.83 -31.16 19.48
CA PHE A 317 9.42 -29.95 18.77
C PHE A 317 8.79 -30.26 17.41
N TRP A 318 9.46 -31.08 16.60
CA TRP A 318 8.95 -31.53 15.29
C TRP A 318 7.93 -32.67 15.38
N ASN A 319 7.86 -33.35 16.53
CA ASN A 319 7.01 -34.53 16.71
C ASN A 319 5.56 -34.19 17.04
N LYS A 320 5.21 -32.91 17.21
CA LYS A 320 3.81 -32.45 17.32
C LYS A 320 3.33 -31.96 15.96
N LEU A 321 2.28 -32.59 15.44
CA LEU A 321 1.61 -32.27 14.16
C LEU A 321 1.25 -30.78 14.00
N ASP A 322 1.12 -30.06 15.12
CA ASP A 322 0.72 -28.65 15.18
C ASP A 322 1.69 -27.72 14.44
N TRP A 323 3.01 -27.83 14.60
CA TRP A 323 3.97 -26.89 13.99
C TRP A 323 3.98 -26.90 12.45
N PRO A 324 4.13 -28.06 11.77
CA PRO A 324 4.06 -28.11 10.31
C PRO A 324 2.74 -27.58 9.75
N LEU A 325 1.62 -27.85 10.43
CA LEU A 325 0.30 -27.37 10.02
C LEU A 325 0.22 -25.84 10.03
N LEU A 326 0.75 -25.19 11.07
CA LEU A 326 0.69 -23.73 11.22
C LEU A 326 1.63 -23.01 10.25
N ILE A 327 2.81 -23.58 10.01
CA ILE A 327 3.74 -23.08 8.99
C ILE A 327 3.11 -23.24 7.61
N LEU A 328 2.48 -24.39 7.31
CA LEU A 328 1.76 -24.61 6.07
C LEU A 328 0.63 -23.59 5.90
N ALA A 329 -0.16 -23.32 6.94
CA ALA A 329 -1.22 -22.31 6.90
C ALA A 329 -0.67 -20.91 6.54
N SER A 330 0.48 -20.53 7.12
CA SER A 330 1.14 -19.25 6.85
C SER A 330 1.68 -19.17 5.42
N ILE A 331 2.28 -20.26 4.94
CA ILE A 331 2.78 -20.38 3.57
C ILE A 331 1.61 -20.30 2.58
N VAL A 332 0.54 -21.07 2.79
CA VAL A 332 -0.65 -21.07 1.94
C VAL A 332 -1.25 -19.66 1.87
N GLN A 333 -1.42 -18.99 3.02
CA GLN A 333 -1.89 -17.60 3.06
C GLN A 333 -0.96 -16.69 2.26
N SER A 334 0.35 -16.87 2.35
CA SER A 334 1.30 -16.05 1.60
C SER A 334 1.22 -16.30 0.09
N PHE A 335 1.01 -17.55 -0.34
CA PHE A 335 0.82 -17.88 -1.76
C PHE A 335 -0.47 -17.34 -2.35
N THR A 336 -1.50 -17.06 -1.53
CA THR A 336 -2.68 -16.33 -2.01
C THR A 336 -2.31 -14.98 -2.61
N LEU A 337 -1.18 -14.40 -2.19
CA LEU A 337 -0.66 -13.14 -2.69
C LEU A 337 -0.07 -13.22 -4.10
N GLY A 338 0.15 -14.43 -4.63
CA GLY A 338 0.57 -14.63 -6.02
C GLY A 338 -0.57 -14.63 -7.04
N SER A 339 -1.83 -14.44 -6.61
CA SER A 339 -3.02 -14.50 -7.47
C SER A 339 -3.87 -13.23 -7.32
N ASN A 340 -4.18 -12.58 -8.45
CA ASN A 340 -5.05 -11.38 -8.46
C ASN A 340 -6.39 -11.67 -7.77
N SER A 341 -7.05 -12.79 -8.10
CA SER A 341 -8.35 -13.15 -7.53
C SER A 341 -8.30 -13.39 -6.02
N LEU A 342 -7.26 -14.06 -5.52
CA LEU A 342 -7.15 -14.34 -4.09
C LEU A 342 -6.71 -13.11 -3.29
N VAL A 343 -5.90 -12.22 -3.87
CA VAL A 343 -5.56 -10.93 -3.25
C VAL A 343 -6.76 -10.00 -3.14
N ILE A 344 -7.62 -10.00 -4.17
CA ILE A 344 -8.87 -9.23 -4.16
C ILE A 344 -9.80 -9.72 -3.04
N TRP A 345 -9.85 -11.02 -2.78
CA TRP A 345 -10.71 -11.66 -1.76
C TRP A 345 -9.95 -12.14 -0.52
N GLU A 346 -8.88 -11.44 -0.14
CA GLU A 346 -8.01 -11.80 0.98
C GLU A 346 -8.76 -11.89 2.33
N ASP A 347 -9.79 -11.06 2.50
CA ASP A 347 -10.66 -11.04 3.67
C ASP A 347 -11.42 -12.37 3.85
N ARG A 348 -11.97 -12.90 2.76
CA ARG A 348 -12.68 -14.20 2.74
C ARG A 348 -11.70 -15.35 2.93
N GLY A 349 -10.51 -15.26 2.32
CA GLY A 349 -9.43 -16.22 2.54
C GLY A 349 -9.01 -16.29 4.01
N THR A 350 -8.83 -15.13 4.64
CA THR A 350 -8.49 -15.02 6.07
C THR A 350 -9.56 -15.65 6.96
N LEU A 351 -10.84 -15.37 6.68
CA LEU A 351 -11.97 -15.94 7.43
C LEU A 351 -12.04 -17.47 7.26
N PHE A 352 -11.76 -17.99 6.06
CA PHE A 352 -11.70 -19.42 5.82
C PHE A 352 -10.62 -20.09 6.67
N VAL A 353 -9.39 -19.55 6.68
CA VAL A 353 -8.29 -20.05 7.50
C VAL A 353 -8.65 -20.01 8.99
N LEU A 354 -9.23 -18.89 9.45
CA LEU A 354 -9.68 -18.74 10.84
C LEU A 354 -10.72 -19.82 11.22
N GLY A 355 -11.69 -20.10 10.34
CA GLY A 355 -12.70 -21.13 10.55
C GLY A 355 -12.10 -22.53 10.65
N VAL A 356 -11.15 -22.87 9.78
CA VAL A 356 -10.42 -24.15 9.83
C VAL A 356 -9.65 -24.28 11.14
N LEU A 357 -8.95 -23.22 11.57
CA LEU A 357 -8.20 -23.23 12.83
C LEU A 357 -9.13 -23.37 14.06
N CYS A 358 -10.31 -22.75 14.07
CA CYS A 358 -11.32 -22.94 15.13
C CYS A 358 -11.80 -24.39 15.22
N ILE A 359 -11.97 -25.08 14.08
CA ILE A 359 -12.33 -26.51 14.05
C ILE A 359 -11.18 -27.34 14.64
N PHE A 360 -9.93 -27.08 14.25
CA PHE A 360 -8.77 -27.76 14.83
C PHE A 360 -8.65 -27.52 16.34
N TRP A 361 -8.92 -26.29 16.81
CA TRP A 361 -8.96 -25.97 18.23
C TRP A 361 -10.01 -26.78 18.98
N MET A 362 -11.22 -26.91 18.42
CA MET A 362 -12.29 -27.77 18.97
C MET A 362 -11.86 -29.23 19.07
N VAL A 363 -11.33 -29.81 17.98
CA VAL A 363 -10.86 -31.20 17.96
C VAL A 363 -9.74 -31.42 18.97
N ARG A 364 -8.80 -30.46 19.10
CA ARG A 364 -7.70 -30.55 20.05
C ARG A 364 -8.17 -30.49 21.50
N ASN A 365 -9.15 -29.64 21.81
CA ASN A 365 -9.74 -29.60 23.15
C ASN A 365 -10.47 -30.90 23.47
N LEU A 366 -11.28 -31.43 22.55
CA LEU A 366 -12.02 -32.69 22.74
C LEU A 366 -11.09 -33.88 22.97
N THR A 367 -10.01 -33.98 22.20
CA THR A 367 -9.01 -35.07 22.33
C THR A 367 -8.16 -34.96 23.60
N SER A 368 -8.13 -33.81 24.25
CA SER A 368 -7.36 -33.58 25.48
C SER A 368 -8.15 -33.90 26.75
N ILE A 369 -9.43 -34.28 26.64
CA ILE A 369 -10.28 -34.65 27.77
C ILE A 369 -9.91 -36.09 28.20
N PRO A 370 -9.30 -36.29 29.39
CA PRO A 370 -8.80 -37.60 29.80
C PRO A 370 -9.90 -38.60 30.18
N GLN A 371 -11.04 -38.10 30.67
CA GLN A 371 -12.23 -38.90 31.01
C GLN A 371 -13.49 -38.13 30.61
N PHE A 372 -14.52 -38.83 30.13
CA PHE A 372 -15.73 -38.18 29.64
C PHE A 372 -16.41 -37.35 30.74
N SER A 373 -16.46 -36.04 30.52
CA SER A 373 -17.19 -35.08 31.35
C SER A 373 -18.05 -34.21 30.45
N PHE A 374 -19.38 -34.29 30.64
CA PHE A 374 -20.34 -33.56 29.81
C PHE A 374 -20.08 -32.04 29.78
N VAL A 375 -19.74 -31.46 30.94
CA VAL A 375 -19.44 -30.03 31.05
C VAL A 375 -18.17 -29.67 30.25
N GLN A 376 -17.11 -30.45 30.37
CA GLN A 376 -15.85 -30.19 29.66
C GLN A 376 -16.01 -30.36 28.14
N VAL A 377 -16.82 -31.32 27.70
CA VAL A 377 -17.17 -31.51 26.28
C VAL A 377 -17.93 -30.29 25.75
N ILE A 378 -18.93 -29.80 26.48
CA ILE A 378 -19.66 -28.60 26.10
C ILE A 378 -18.73 -27.39 25.98
N LEU A 379 -17.89 -27.14 26.99
CA LEU A 379 -16.95 -26.01 26.98
C LEU A 379 -15.93 -26.12 25.84
N ALA A 380 -15.44 -27.33 25.54
CA ALA A 380 -14.54 -27.59 24.42
C ALA A 380 -15.15 -27.24 23.05
N ILE A 381 -16.49 -27.24 22.93
CA ILE A 381 -17.23 -26.89 21.71
C ILE A 381 -17.66 -25.43 21.72
N ILE A 382 -18.19 -24.93 22.85
CA ILE A 382 -18.76 -23.57 22.93
C ILE A 382 -17.71 -22.50 22.66
N PHE A 383 -16.48 -22.59 23.21
CA PHE A 383 -15.50 -21.52 23.04
C PHE A 383 -15.01 -21.37 21.58
N PRO A 384 -14.59 -22.45 20.88
CA PRO A 384 -14.22 -22.34 19.46
C PRO A 384 -15.37 -21.95 18.55
N MET A 385 -16.57 -22.50 18.76
CA MET A 385 -17.74 -22.18 17.95
C MET A 385 -18.26 -20.77 18.22
N GLY A 386 -18.16 -20.29 19.46
CA GLY A 386 -18.48 -18.92 19.84
C GLY A 386 -17.57 -17.93 19.12
N LEU A 387 -16.26 -18.16 19.13
CA LEU A 387 -15.30 -17.32 18.40
C LEU A 387 -15.57 -17.33 16.89
N LEU A 388 -15.82 -18.51 16.31
CA LEU A 388 -16.15 -18.64 14.89
C LEU A 388 -17.43 -17.88 14.53
N THR A 389 -18.46 -17.95 15.38
CA THR A 389 -19.73 -17.25 15.19
C THR A 389 -19.51 -15.74 15.21
N LEU A 390 -18.72 -15.22 16.16
CA LEU A 390 -18.38 -13.80 16.25
C LEU A 390 -17.58 -13.33 15.04
N ALA A 391 -16.59 -14.11 14.58
CA ALA A 391 -15.83 -13.79 13.38
C ALA A 391 -16.71 -13.78 12.11
N ARG A 392 -17.66 -14.71 12.02
CA ARG A 392 -18.66 -14.72 10.94
C ARG A 392 -19.56 -13.49 10.97
N ILE A 393 -20.04 -13.09 12.15
CA ILE A 393 -20.85 -11.88 12.31
C ILE A 393 -20.04 -10.64 11.92
N ALA A 394 -18.79 -10.53 12.40
CA ALA A 394 -17.91 -9.41 12.06
C ALA A 394 -17.60 -9.35 10.55
N SER A 395 -17.51 -10.51 9.87
CA SER A 395 -17.23 -10.57 8.42
C SER A 395 -18.29 -9.93 7.52
N PHE A 396 -19.51 -9.68 8.03
CA PHE A 396 -20.53 -8.93 7.29
C PHE A 396 -20.19 -7.43 7.21
N THR A 397 -19.27 -6.95 8.05
CA THR A 397 -18.79 -5.57 8.06
C THR A 397 -17.47 -5.44 7.32
N GLY A 398 -17.27 -4.30 6.65
CA GLY A 398 -16.05 -4.05 5.89
C GLY A 398 -16.21 -2.90 4.89
N GLN A 399 -15.21 -2.76 4.02
CA GLN A 399 -15.25 -1.85 2.87
C GLN A 399 -14.86 -2.61 1.61
N CYS A 400 -15.66 -2.46 0.56
CA CYS A 400 -15.36 -3.05 -0.74
C CYS A 400 -14.12 -2.41 -1.35
N ARG A 401 -13.29 -3.22 -1.99
CA ARG A 401 -12.28 -2.72 -2.94
C ARG A 401 -12.97 -2.37 -4.26
N GLU A 402 -12.37 -1.47 -5.02
CA GLU A 402 -12.82 -1.15 -6.38
C GLU A 402 -12.93 -2.40 -7.24
N GLU A 403 -11.95 -3.31 -7.14
CA GLU A 403 -11.89 -4.54 -7.94
C GLU A 403 -12.93 -5.60 -7.52
N GLN A 404 -13.57 -5.43 -6.36
CA GLN A 404 -14.61 -6.36 -5.91
C GLN A 404 -16.01 -5.95 -6.42
N PHE A 405 -16.18 -4.76 -6.97
CA PHE A 405 -17.48 -4.28 -7.46
C PHE A 405 -17.86 -4.98 -8.79
N PRO A 406 -19.12 -5.41 -9.00
CA PRO A 406 -20.31 -5.28 -8.15
C PRO A 406 -20.53 -6.47 -7.18
N HIS A 407 -19.59 -7.41 -7.09
CA HIS A 407 -19.75 -8.67 -6.36
C HIS A 407 -19.54 -8.57 -4.83
N CYS A 408 -19.27 -7.37 -4.33
CA CYS A 408 -19.08 -7.09 -2.92
C CYS A 408 -20.28 -6.39 -2.30
N ASN A 409 -20.73 -6.90 -1.15
CA ASN A 409 -21.82 -6.34 -0.37
C ASN A 409 -21.49 -6.47 1.13
N TYR A 410 -21.00 -5.39 1.73
CA TYR A 410 -20.75 -5.28 3.17
C TYR A 410 -21.70 -4.28 3.82
N PHE A 411 -22.03 -4.55 5.09
CA PHE A 411 -22.55 -3.52 5.98
C PHE A 411 -21.43 -2.53 6.31
N HIS A 412 -21.47 -1.36 5.69
CA HIS A 412 -20.42 -0.36 5.76
C HIS A 412 -20.93 0.90 6.47
N ASN A 413 -20.00 1.73 6.96
CA ASN A 413 -20.33 2.94 7.74
C ASN A 413 -21.23 3.93 6.96
N GLY A 414 -21.28 3.83 5.63
CA GLY A 414 -22.18 4.59 4.75
C GLY A 414 -23.67 4.32 5.00
N LEU A 415 -24.03 3.16 5.56
CA LEU A 415 -25.42 2.78 5.86
C LEU A 415 -25.87 3.17 7.28
N LEU A 416 -24.95 3.63 8.13
CA LEU A 416 -25.33 4.06 9.48
C LEU A 416 -25.97 5.46 9.43
N ILE A 417 -27.25 5.52 9.78
CA ILE A 417 -28.10 6.72 9.81
C ILE A 417 -29.15 6.62 10.92
N PHE A 418 -29.69 7.75 11.39
CA PHE A 418 -30.83 7.80 12.32
C PHE A 418 -32.12 8.16 11.58
N GLU A 419 -32.64 7.23 10.80
CA GLU A 419 -33.90 7.40 10.06
C GLU A 419 -34.86 6.24 10.36
N HIS A 420 -36.15 6.42 10.09
CA HIS A 420 -37.16 5.37 10.22
C HIS A 420 -37.08 4.36 9.06
N SER A 421 -35.95 3.69 8.95
CA SER A 421 -35.61 2.71 7.91
C SER A 421 -34.96 1.47 8.54
N ASN A 422 -34.85 0.37 7.78
CA ASN A 422 -34.14 -0.82 8.23
C ASN A 422 -32.70 -0.52 8.65
N GLU A 423 -32.04 0.40 7.94
CA GLU A 423 -30.68 0.87 8.24
C GLU A 423 -30.61 1.63 9.57
N GLY A 424 -31.63 2.44 9.87
CA GLY A 424 -31.75 3.10 11.17
C GLY A 424 -31.93 2.13 12.33
N TYR A 425 -32.76 1.10 12.18
CA TYR A 425 -32.90 0.06 13.21
C TYR A 425 -31.60 -0.72 13.44
N MET A 426 -30.85 -1.02 12.39
CA MET A 426 -29.54 -1.66 12.51
C MET A 426 -28.53 -0.76 13.23
N SER A 427 -28.58 0.54 12.99
CA SER A 427 -27.74 1.54 13.68
C SER A 427 -28.06 1.59 15.19
N ILE A 428 -29.35 1.56 15.55
CA ILE A 428 -29.78 1.51 16.96
C ILE A 428 -29.36 0.18 17.60
N ALA A 429 -29.56 -0.95 16.93
CA ALA A 429 -29.18 -2.27 17.44
C ALA A 429 -27.67 -2.35 17.71
N LEU A 430 -26.84 -1.83 16.80
CA LEU A 430 -25.39 -1.73 16.98
C LEU A 430 -25.04 -0.94 18.24
N LEU A 431 -25.67 0.22 18.45
CA LEU A 431 -25.42 1.07 19.62
C LEU A 431 -25.84 0.37 20.92
N VAL A 432 -26.99 -0.31 20.95
CA VAL A 432 -27.46 -1.07 22.12
C VAL A 432 -26.50 -2.20 22.46
N VAL A 433 -26.06 -2.98 21.46
CA VAL A 433 -25.10 -4.07 21.66
C VAL A 433 -23.77 -3.51 22.17
N THR A 434 -23.25 -2.44 21.55
CA THR A 434 -21.99 -1.80 21.95
C THR A 434 -22.06 -1.29 23.39
N PHE A 435 -23.15 -0.61 23.76
CA PHE A 435 -23.37 -0.12 25.13
C PHE A 435 -23.44 -1.27 26.15
N THR A 436 -24.15 -2.34 25.81
CA THR A 436 -24.28 -3.52 26.68
C THR A 436 -22.93 -4.20 26.93
N LEU A 437 -22.14 -4.38 25.86
CA LEU A 437 -20.78 -4.94 25.97
C LEU A 437 -19.89 -4.03 26.83
N LEU A 438 -19.98 -2.72 26.65
CA LEU A 438 -19.20 -1.74 27.40
C LEU A 438 -19.48 -1.81 28.91
N VAL A 439 -20.77 -1.88 29.30
CA VAL A 439 -21.17 -2.03 30.72
C VAL A 439 -20.72 -3.36 31.29
N TYR A 440 -20.92 -4.46 30.55
CA TYR A 440 -20.49 -5.79 30.96
C TYR A 440 -18.97 -5.83 31.19
N PHE A 441 -18.18 -5.35 30.23
CA PHE A 441 -16.73 -5.37 30.31
C PHE A 441 -16.17 -4.41 31.36
N GLY A 442 -16.75 -3.22 31.54
CA GLY A 442 -16.33 -2.32 32.62
C GLY A 442 -16.41 -2.99 33.99
N ALA A 443 -17.53 -3.68 34.26
CA ALA A 443 -17.73 -4.39 35.52
C ALA A 443 -16.87 -5.67 35.64
N HIS A 444 -16.75 -6.45 34.57
CA HIS A 444 -16.04 -7.73 34.56
C HIS A 444 -14.52 -7.56 34.58
N LEU A 445 -13.97 -6.72 33.69
CA LEU A 445 -12.52 -6.48 33.59
C LEU A 445 -11.97 -5.72 34.79
N GLY A 446 -12.79 -4.88 35.45
CA GLY A 446 -12.44 -4.25 36.73
C GLY A 446 -12.17 -5.26 37.84
N ARG A 447 -12.75 -6.47 37.78
CA ARG A 447 -12.44 -7.57 38.71
C ARG A 447 -11.14 -8.29 38.36
N ILE A 448 -10.81 -8.38 37.05
CA ILE A 448 -9.60 -9.05 36.56
C ILE A 448 -8.35 -8.22 36.85
N THR A 449 -8.41 -6.91 36.61
CA THR A 449 -7.26 -6.00 36.76
C THR A 449 -7.25 -5.30 38.12
N ASN A 450 -7.99 -4.20 38.23
CA ASN A 450 -8.21 -3.38 39.41
C ASN A 450 -9.43 -2.48 39.12
N MET A 451 -10.25 -2.19 40.13
CA MET A 451 -11.40 -1.29 40.01
C MET A 451 -11.04 0.09 39.42
N VAL A 452 -9.85 0.62 39.75
CA VAL A 452 -9.40 1.92 39.20
C VAL A 452 -9.16 1.83 37.69
N VAL A 453 -8.44 0.79 37.24
CA VAL A 453 -8.14 0.56 35.82
C VAL A 453 -9.44 0.26 35.05
N GLY A 454 -10.32 -0.56 35.62
CA GLY A 454 -11.65 -0.82 35.07
C GLY A 454 -12.48 0.46 34.93
N GLY A 455 -12.41 1.37 35.91
CA GLY A 455 -13.05 2.69 35.84
C GLY A 455 -12.49 3.57 34.72
N VAL A 456 -11.15 3.60 34.56
CA VAL A 456 -10.49 4.33 33.46
C VAL A 456 -10.94 3.79 32.10
N TYR A 457 -10.99 2.47 31.94
CA TYR A 457 -11.50 1.82 30.73
C TYR A 457 -12.96 2.17 30.46
N GLN A 458 -13.81 2.09 31.49
CA GLN A 458 -15.25 2.36 31.36
C GLN A 458 -15.51 3.81 30.95
N ILE A 459 -14.86 4.78 31.61
CA ILE A 459 -14.98 6.21 31.27
C ILE A 459 -14.49 6.45 29.84
N SER A 460 -13.31 5.92 29.50
CA SER A 460 -12.74 6.08 28.15
C SER A 460 -13.66 5.50 27.07
N SER A 461 -14.21 4.31 27.33
CA SER A 461 -15.12 3.64 26.39
C SER A 461 -16.44 4.40 26.25
N ILE A 462 -16.99 4.98 27.33
CA ILE A 462 -18.20 5.82 27.27
C ILE A 462 -17.95 7.05 26.38
N ILE A 463 -16.78 7.67 26.50
CA ILE A 463 -16.39 8.80 25.63
C ILE A 463 -16.36 8.36 24.16
N VAL A 464 -15.74 7.21 23.86
CA VAL A 464 -15.70 6.65 22.51
C VAL A 464 -17.10 6.34 21.99
N PHE A 465 -17.96 5.73 22.82
CA PHE A 465 -19.35 5.44 22.48
C PHE A 465 -20.14 6.71 22.15
N TYR A 466 -20.01 7.76 22.97
CA TYR A 466 -20.67 9.04 22.74
C TYR A 466 -20.21 9.68 21.42
N ARG A 467 -18.91 9.64 21.11
CA ARG A 467 -18.39 10.09 19.82
C ARG A 467 -18.97 9.29 18.66
N THR A 468 -19.08 7.98 18.79
CA THR A 468 -19.69 7.10 17.78
C THR A 468 -21.15 7.46 17.51
N VAL A 469 -21.93 7.73 18.57
CA VAL A 469 -23.32 8.20 18.44
C VAL A 469 -23.36 9.54 17.71
N TYR A 470 -22.50 10.49 18.07
CA TYR A 470 -22.40 11.80 17.42
C TYR A 470 -22.03 11.68 15.93
N GLU A 471 -21.12 10.81 15.55
CA GLU A 471 -20.70 10.62 14.16
C GLU A 471 -21.85 10.06 13.29
N ILE A 472 -22.65 9.13 13.80
CA ILE A 472 -23.84 8.61 13.11
C ILE A 472 -24.92 9.70 13.00
N PHE A 473 -25.11 10.48 14.08
CA PHE A 473 -26.09 11.55 14.14
C PHE A 473 -25.78 12.72 13.22
N SER A 474 -24.55 13.23 13.26
CA SER A 474 -24.09 14.34 12.41
C SER A 474 -24.24 14.02 10.93
N LYS A 475 -23.95 12.78 10.52
CA LYS A 475 -24.14 12.31 9.15
C LYS A 475 -25.61 12.30 8.69
N THR A 476 -26.54 12.09 9.63
CA THR A 476 -27.99 12.10 9.33
C THR A 476 -28.50 13.54 9.12
N LEU A 477 -27.86 14.52 9.76
CA LEU A 477 -28.23 15.92 9.68
C LEU A 477 -27.59 16.69 8.52
N ASP A 478 -26.64 16.10 7.79
CA ASP A 478 -25.88 16.74 6.70
C ASP A 478 -26.78 16.93 5.45
N THR A 479 -27.74 17.84 5.57
CA THR A 479 -28.36 18.56 4.45
C THR A 479 -27.39 19.69 4.09
N GLY A 480 -26.89 19.69 2.85
CA GLY A 480 -25.65 20.36 2.49
C GLY A 480 -25.50 21.84 2.93
N VAL A 481 -24.31 22.17 3.44
CA VAL A 481 -23.65 23.50 3.46
C VAL A 481 -24.46 24.69 4.04
N GLU A 482 -25.60 24.50 4.69
CA GLU A 482 -26.26 25.59 5.43
C GLU A 482 -25.64 25.79 6.83
N GLU A 483 -25.56 27.06 7.24
CA GLU A 483 -24.86 27.56 8.43
C GLU A 483 -25.03 26.67 9.68
N LYS A 484 -24.00 25.91 10.04
CA LYS A 484 -23.95 25.24 11.34
C LYS A 484 -24.00 26.31 12.43
N THR A 485 -25.04 26.24 13.28
CA THR A 485 -25.19 27.13 14.44
C THR A 485 -23.94 27.12 15.32
N GLU A 486 -23.66 28.23 16.03
CA GLU A 486 -22.51 28.32 16.95
C GLU A 486 -22.49 27.17 17.98
N LEU A 487 -23.67 26.73 18.44
CA LEU A 487 -23.82 25.59 19.34
C LEU A 487 -23.37 24.27 18.68
N ALA A 488 -23.73 24.04 17.41
CA ALA A 488 -23.31 22.84 16.68
C ALA A 488 -21.78 22.79 16.48
N LEU A 489 -21.17 23.93 16.17
CA LEU A 489 -19.71 24.07 16.07
C LEU A 489 -19.02 23.85 17.42
N MET A 490 -19.60 24.34 18.52
CA MET A 490 -19.11 24.09 19.86
C MET A 490 -19.15 22.60 20.20
N ILE A 491 -20.29 21.93 19.97
CA ILE A 491 -20.44 20.48 20.22
C ILE A 491 -19.44 19.69 19.39
N GLN A 492 -19.30 20.01 18.09
CA GLN A 492 -18.32 19.37 17.22
C GLN A 492 -16.90 19.50 17.80
N LYS A 493 -16.51 20.72 18.21
CA LYS A 493 -15.20 20.96 18.83
C LYS A 493 -15.00 20.13 20.10
N TYR A 494 -16.02 20.00 20.95
CA TYR A 494 -15.93 19.16 22.15
C TYR A 494 -15.77 17.67 21.84
N VAL A 495 -16.55 17.15 20.89
CA VAL A 495 -16.56 15.73 20.55
C VAL A 495 -15.32 15.30 19.76
N GLU A 496 -14.86 16.12 18.83
CA GLU A 496 -13.76 15.76 17.93
C GLU A 496 -12.37 16.14 18.49
N ILE A 497 -12.29 17.07 19.44
CA ILE A 497 -11.00 17.57 19.96
C ILE A 497 -10.85 17.29 21.46
N TYR A 498 -11.74 17.81 22.31
CA TYR A 498 -11.52 17.76 23.77
C TYR A 498 -11.74 16.37 24.37
N LEU A 499 -12.80 15.67 23.96
CA LEU A 499 -13.09 14.32 24.43
C LEU A 499 -11.98 13.29 24.07
N PRO A 500 -11.48 13.25 22.82
CA PRO A 500 -10.31 12.44 22.45
C PRO A 500 -9.07 12.70 23.30
N ARG A 501 -8.76 13.99 23.58
CA ARG A 501 -7.64 14.35 24.47
C ARG A 501 -7.82 13.77 25.87
N GLY A 502 -9.06 13.76 26.37
CA GLY A 502 -9.41 13.10 27.63
C GLY A 502 -9.08 11.61 27.61
N VAL A 503 -9.44 10.89 26.55
CA VAL A 503 -9.13 9.46 26.38
C VAL A 503 -7.61 9.22 26.34
N TYR A 504 -6.85 10.04 25.63
CA TYR A 504 -5.38 9.95 25.61
C TYR A 504 -4.78 10.20 27.01
N GLY A 505 -5.26 11.22 27.72
CA GLY A 505 -4.82 11.51 29.09
C GLY A 505 -5.13 10.36 30.06
N LEU A 506 -6.32 9.79 29.97
CA LEU A 506 -6.75 8.63 30.75
C LEU A 506 -5.91 7.39 30.46
N PHE A 507 -5.53 7.16 29.21
CA PHE A 507 -4.60 6.08 28.83
C PHE A 507 -3.24 6.24 29.53
N PHE A 508 -2.60 7.42 29.41
CA PHE A 508 -1.30 7.65 30.06
C PHE A 508 -1.39 7.54 31.58
N PHE A 509 -2.46 8.06 32.19
CA PHE A 509 -2.71 7.92 33.62
C PHE A 509 -2.87 6.45 34.03
N GLY A 510 -3.65 5.67 33.28
CA GLY A 510 -3.85 4.24 33.54
C GLY A 510 -2.55 3.43 33.41
N VAL A 511 -1.74 3.71 32.39
CA VAL A 511 -0.43 3.07 32.19
C VAL A 511 0.53 3.43 33.32
N LEU A 512 0.60 4.70 33.72
CA LEU A 512 1.43 5.14 34.84
C LEU A 512 1.02 4.45 36.15
N LEU A 513 -0.29 4.37 36.43
CA LEU A 513 -0.81 3.64 37.59
C LEU A 513 -0.42 2.15 37.54
N ALA A 514 -0.49 1.52 36.37
CA ALA A 514 -0.08 0.12 36.21
C ALA A 514 1.41 -0.07 36.55
N PHE A 515 2.28 0.84 36.10
CA PHE A 515 3.71 0.82 36.45
C PHE A 515 3.97 1.08 37.93
N ILE A 516 3.24 2.02 38.56
CA ILE A 516 3.36 2.29 40.00
C ILE A 516 2.93 1.05 40.80
N GLN A 517 1.82 0.42 40.41
CA GLN A 517 1.36 -0.83 41.04
C GLN A 517 2.40 -1.94 40.88
N LEU A 518 3.04 -2.04 39.71
CA LEU A 518 4.16 -2.93 39.48
C LEU A 518 5.36 -2.59 40.38
N TYR A 519 5.65 -1.32 40.66
CA TYR A 519 6.79 -0.96 41.49
C TYR A 519 6.56 -1.25 43.00
N TYR A 520 5.37 -0.93 43.52
CA TYR A 520 5.10 -0.94 44.97
C TYR A 520 4.55 -2.27 45.53
N TYR A 521 3.93 -3.14 44.72
CA TYR A 521 3.40 -4.40 45.24
C TYR A 521 4.50 -5.44 45.52
N SER A 522 4.50 -6.02 46.73
CA SER A 522 5.49 -6.97 47.24
C SER A 522 5.77 -8.17 46.30
N PRO A 523 7.04 -8.63 46.16
CA PRO A 523 7.41 -9.79 45.35
C PRO A 523 6.82 -11.07 45.96
N GLY A 524 5.83 -11.68 45.30
CA GLY A 524 5.24 -12.93 45.77
C GLY A 524 3.82 -13.26 45.28
N GLN A 525 3.23 -12.49 44.36
CA GLN A 525 1.93 -12.86 43.75
C GLN A 525 2.08 -13.14 42.25
N GLU A 526 2.01 -14.43 41.93
CA GLU A 526 2.05 -15.07 40.60
C GLU A 526 1.14 -14.39 39.55
N LYS A 527 0.03 -13.75 39.99
CA LYS A 527 -0.91 -13.01 39.15
C LYS A 527 -0.49 -11.59 38.76
N ARG A 528 0.75 -11.15 39.02
CA ARG A 528 1.17 -9.76 38.76
C ARG A 528 1.37 -9.47 37.27
N ALA A 529 2.10 -10.34 36.57
CA ALA A 529 2.41 -10.16 35.16
C ALA A 529 1.15 -10.26 34.28
N SER A 530 0.30 -11.28 34.52
CA SER A 530 -0.96 -11.42 33.76
C SER A 530 -1.87 -10.19 33.97
N ARG A 531 -2.01 -9.70 35.21
CA ARG A 531 -2.78 -8.46 35.50
C ARG A 531 -2.25 -7.25 34.74
N MET A 532 -0.94 -7.12 34.59
CA MET A 532 -0.35 -6.01 33.84
C MET A 532 -0.61 -6.15 32.33
N CYS A 533 -0.44 -7.34 31.75
CA CYS A 533 -0.75 -7.58 30.34
C CYS A 533 -2.22 -7.30 30.03
N TRP A 534 -3.14 -7.75 30.90
CA TRP A 534 -4.56 -7.38 30.81
C TRP A 534 -4.76 -5.87 30.91
N THR A 535 -4.09 -5.21 31.85
CA THR A 535 -4.20 -3.74 32.01
C THR A 535 -3.77 -3.00 30.75
N LEU A 536 -2.63 -3.36 30.15
CA LEU A 536 -2.15 -2.75 28.90
C LEU A 536 -3.10 -3.03 27.73
N PHE A 537 -3.58 -4.27 27.60
CA PHE A 537 -4.54 -4.65 26.58
C PHE A 537 -5.84 -3.82 26.69
N ILE A 538 -6.43 -3.77 27.87
CA ILE A 538 -7.71 -3.09 28.13
C ILE A 538 -7.58 -1.58 27.94
N LEU A 539 -6.49 -0.97 28.41
CA LEU A 539 -6.27 0.48 28.24
C LEU A 539 -6.03 0.85 26.78
N ALA A 540 -5.41 -0.03 25.98
CA ALA A 540 -5.22 0.21 24.54
C ALA A 540 -6.54 0.15 23.76
N THR A 541 -7.51 -0.66 24.19
CA THR A 541 -8.77 -0.89 23.44
C THR A 541 -9.55 0.41 23.14
N PRO A 542 -9.87 1.31 24.11
CA PRO A 542 -10.58 2.55 23.82
C PRO A 542 -9.78 3.52 22.96
N VAL A 543 -8.46 3.58 23.13
CA VAL A 543 -7.58 4.44 22.33
C VAL A 543 -7.61 4.00 20.87
N LEU A 544 -7.52 2.70 20.60
CA LEU A 544 -7.58 2.17 19.25
C LEU A 544 -8.99 2.28 18.65
N ALA A 545 -10.04 2.04 19.45
CA ALA A 545 -11.44 2.19 19.02
C ALA A 545 -11.80 3.64 18.67
N LEU A 546 -11.21 4.60 19.37
CA LEU A 546 -11.37 6.02 19.12
C LEU A 546 -10.90 6.42 17.71
N LEU A 547 -9.87 5.72 17.20
CA LEU A 547 -9.27 5.99 15.89
C LEU A 547 -10.00 5.30 14.72
N GLN A 548 -11.05 4.53 15.01
CA GLN A 548 -11.85 3.86 14.00
C GLN A 548 -13.12 4.63 13.63
N ARG A 549 -13.73 4.23 12.51
CA ARG A 549 -15.11 4.60 12.15
C ARG A 549 -16.12 3.86 13.06
N PRO A 550 -17.39 4.29 13.14
CA PRO A 550 -18.40 3.72 14.06
C PRO A 550 -18.44 2.19 14.17
N LEU A 551 -18.51 1.46 13.04
CA LEU A 551 -18.52 -0.01 13.05
C LEU A 551 -17.22 -0.59 13.59
N GLY A 552 -16.09 -0.09 13.10
CA GLY A 552 -14.78 -0.52 13.56
C GLY A 552 -14.57 -0.24 15.04
N SER A 553 -15.06 0.90 15.54
CA SER A 553 -15.00 1.28 16.95
C SER A 553 -15.73 0.27 17.83
N ALA A 554 -16.96 -0.13 17.45
CA ALA A 554 -17.73 -1.14 18.15
C ALA A 554 -17.04 -2.51 18.18
N ILE A 555 -16.46 -2.94 17.05
CA ILE A 555 -15.73 -4.20 16.93
C ILE A 555 -14.49 -4.19 17.83
N ILE A 556 -13.72 -3.10 17.81
CA ILE A 556 -12.53 -2.95 18.64
C ILE A 556 -12.90 -2.93 20.12
N LEU A 557 -13.94 -2.20 20.54
CA LEU A 557 -14.42 -2.22 21.94
C LEU A 557 -14.88 -3.62 22.40
N GLY A 558 -15.34 -4.46 21.46
CA GLY A 558 -15.70 -5.85 21.73
C GLY A 558 -14.51 -6.83 21.79
N SER A 559 -13.29 -6.40 21.44
CA SER A 559 -12.12 -7.28 21.37
C SER A 559 -11.73 -7.96 22.70
N PRO A 560 -11.93 -7.38 23.90
CA PRO A 560 -11.65 -8.07 25.16
C PRO A 560 -12.40 -9.41 25.29
N PHE A 561 -13.61 -9.50 24.75
CA PHE A 561 -14.37 -10.75 24.73
C PHE A 561 -13.67 -11.84 23.92
N LEU A 562 -13.12 -11.47 22.76
CA LEU A 562 -12.45 -12.39 21.85
C LEU A 562 -11.19 -12.96 22.49
N ILE A 563 -10.43 -12.13 23.20
CA ILE A 563 -9.25 -12.58 23.94
C ILE A 563 -9.64 -13.44 25.13
N GLU A 564 -10.70 -13.10 25.87
CA GLU A 564 -11.20 -13.91 26.97
C GLU A 564 -11.60 -15.32 26.50
N LEU A 565 -12.32 -15.43 25.37
CA LEU A 565 -12.64 -16.72 24.74
C LEU A 565 -11.40 -17.52 24.38
N LEU A 566 -10.38 -16.85 23.82
CA LEU A 566 -9.11 -17.48 23.47
C LEU A 566 -8.26 -17.85 24.69
N CYS A 567 -8.46 -17.26 25.86
CA CYS A 567 -7.79 -17.69 27.09
C CYS A 567 -8.32 -19.03 27.59
N GLN A 568 -9.56 -19.39 27.23
CA GLN A 568 -10.16 -20.67 27.59
C GLN A 568 -9.60 -21.83 26.73
N GLY A 569 -9.46 -23.02 27.31
CA GLY A 569 -9.04 -24.23 26.59
C GLY A 569 -7.83 -24.93 27.17
N ALA A 570 -7.52 -26.12 26.65
CA ALA A 570 -6.42 -26.93 27.17
C ALA A 570 -5.04 -26.35 26.81
N PRO A 571 -4.00 -26.54 27.65
CA PRO A 571 -2.62 -26.14 27.30
C PRO A 571 -2.09 -26.78 26.01
N SER A 572 -2.61 -27.96 25.65
CA SER A 572 -2.30 -28.69 24.42
C SER A 572 -2.75 -27.98 23.13
N SER A 573 -3.70 -27.04 23.22
CA SER A 573 -4.20 -26.25 22.10
C SER A 573 -3.63 -24.83 22.04
N LEU A 574 -2.69 -24.47 22.92
CA LEU A 574 -2.09 -23.13 23.01
C LEU A 574 -1.56 -22.62 21.66
N LEU A 575 -0.80 -23.44 20.94
CA LEU A 575 -0.18 -23.03 19.67
C LEU A 575 -1.23 -22.71 18.59
N ILE A 576 -2.32 -23.48 18.55
CA ILE A 576 -3.45 -23.26 17.64
C ILE A 576 -4.15 -21.95 18.01
N ARG A 577 -4.42 -21.71 19.31
CA ARG A 577 -5.06 -20.49 19.80
C ARG A 577 -4.24 -19.23 19.49
N LEU A 578 -2.92 -19.29 19.64
CA LEU A 578 -2.03 -18.18 19.26
C LEU A 578 -2.04 -17.93 17.74
N THR A 579 -2.13 -18.98 16.93
CA THR A 579 -2.24 -18.80 15.47
C THR A 579 -3.61 -18.25 15.06
N ILE A 580 -4.69 -18.69 15.73
CA ILE A 580 -6.02 -18.07 15.59
C ILE A 580 -5.92 -16.58 15.92
N LEU A 581 -5.21 -16.21 16.99
CA LEU A 581 -5.01 -14.82 17.38
C LEU A 581 -4.26 -14.01 16.31
N HIS A 582 -3.26 -14.59 15.64
CA HIS A 582 -2.60 -13.94 14.49
C HIS A 582 -3.56 -13.66 13.34
N PHE A 583 -4.32 -14.67 12.88
CA PHE A 583 -5.29 -14.51 11.80
C PHE A 583 -6.47 -13.62 12.21
N LEU A 584 -6.81 -13.56 13.49
CA LEU A 584 -7.79 -12.61 14.03
C LEU A 584 -7.32 -11.17 13.81
N GLY A 585 -6.02 -10.88 13.86
CA GLY A 585 -5.47 -9.55 13.56
C GLY A 585 -5.74 -9.14 12.12
N HIS A 586 -5.49 -10.04 11.17
CA HIS A 586 -5.85 -9.84 9.75
C HIS A 586 -7.36 -9.69 9.55
N HIS A 587 -8.16 -10.48 10.27
CA HIS A 587 -9.62 -10.38 10.20
C HIS A 587 -10.14 -9.04 10.75
N LEU A 588 -9.60 -8.57 11.87
CA LEU A 588 -9.93 -7.26 12.44
C LEU A 588 -9.52 -6.12 11.51
N PHE A 589 -8.39 -6.23 10.80
CA PHE A 589 -7.96 -5.26 9.80
C PHE A 589 -9.02 -5.07 8.70
N PHE A 590 -9.54 -6.16 8.11
CA PHE A 590 -10.55 -6.06 7.06
C PHE A 590 -11.93 -5.65 7.58
N THR A 591 -12.36 -6.19 8.73
CA THR A 591 -13.70 -5.90 9.28
C THR A 591 -13.83 -4.48 9.81
N THR A 592 -12.74 -3.86 10.26
CA THR A 592 -12.71 -2.42 10.59
C THR A 592 -12.66 -1.52 9.34
N GLY A 593 -12.57 -2.12 8.14
CA GLY A 593 -12.70 -1.46 6.85
C GLY A 593 -11.38 -0.95 6.27
N HIS A 594 -10.23 -1.46 6.72
CA HIS A 594 -8.93 -1.13 6.13
C HIS A 594 -8.58 -2.05 4.95
N GLN A 595 -7.75 -1.55 4.05
CA GLN A 595 -7.22 -2.30 2.92
C GLN A 595 -5.72 -2.03 2.78
N ALA A 596 -4.99 -2.95 2.16
CA ALA A 596 -3.54 -2.82 1.97
C ALA A 596 -3.23 -2.00 0.70
N THR A 597 -3.81 -0.82 0.58
CA THR A 597 -3.64 0.11 -0.56
C THR A 597 -3.45 1.54 -0.06
N PHE A 598 -2.64 2.35 -0.74
CA PHE A 598 -2.35 3.74 -0.30
C PHE A 598 -3.59 4.64 -0.29
N THR A 599 -4.54 4.41 -1.20
CA THR A 599 -5.78 5.19 -1.31
C THR A 599 -6.76 4.93 -0.16
N SER A 600 -6.61 3.81 0.55
CA SER A 600 -7.50 3.43 1.66
C SER A 600 -7.04 3.93 3.03
N LEU A 601 -5.92 4.66 3.11
CA LEU A 601 -5.39 5.14 4.39
C LEU A 601 -6.38 6.04 5.14
N PRO A 602 -6.61 5.83 6.45
CA PRO A 602 -7.65 6.51 7.21
C PRO A 602 -7.21 7.91 7.66
N TRP A 603 -7.04 8.86 6.74
CA TRP A 603 -6.55 10.22 7.03
C TRP A 603 -7.37 10.98 8.07
N LYS A 604 -8.68 10.67 8.24
CA LYS A 604 -9.52 11.23 9.31
C LYS A 604 -8.93 10.98 10.70
N ALA A 605 -8.20 9.87 10.90
CA ALA A 605 -7.57 9.55 12.17
C ALA A 605 -6.51 10.57 12.60
N ALA A 606 -5.86 11.27 11.65
CA ALA A 606 -4.84 12.27 11.94
C ALA A 606 -5.37 13.50 12.70
N PHE A 607 -6.68 13.75 12.63
CA PHE A 607 -7.34 14.94 13.19
C PHE A 607 -8.04 14.65 14.52
N ILE A 608 -8.05 13.41 14.98
CA ILE A 608 -8.76 13.05 16.22
C ILE A 608 -8.00 13.62 17.42
N GLY A 609 -8.59 14.62 18.09
CA GLY A 609 -7.93 15.38 19.16
C GLY A 609 -7.20 16.65 18.72
N PHE A 610 -7.21 16.99 17.43
CA PHE A 610 -6.43 18.11 16.88
C PHE A 610 -7.26 18.97 15.92
N GLN A 611 -7.02 20.28 15.93
CA GLN A 611 -7.68 21.21 14.98
C GLN A 611 -7.02 21.16 13.61
N ASP A 612 -5.68 21.11 13.61
CA ASP A 612 -4.85 21.12 12.41
C ASP A 612 -4.06 19.82 12.28
N MET A 613 -3.65 19.50 11.05
CA MET A 613 -2.81 18.33 10.80
C MET A 613 -1.38 18.58 11.28
N HIS A 614 -0.98 17.94 12.38
CA HIS A 614 0.42 17.83 12.75
C HIS A 614 1.06 16.64 12.03
N TYR A 615 2.14 16.86 11.28
CA TYR A 615 2.76 15.83 10.43
C TYR A 615 3.09 14.55 11.20
N TYR A 616 3.90 14.62 12.27
CA TYR A 616 4.33 13.44 13.01
C TYR A 616 3.21 12.78 13.83
N THR A 617 2.41 13.58 14.53
CA THR A 617 1.30 13.05 15.33
C THR A 617 0.24 12.42 14.43
N GLY A 618 -0.08 13.06 13.31
CA GLY A 618 -0.99 12.53 12.29
C GLY A 618 -0.51 11.19 11.74
N MET A 619 0.79 11.06 11.43
CA MET A 619 1.39 9.78 11.02
C MET A 619 1.20 8.68 12.06
N VAL A 620 1.47 8.99 13.34
CA VAL A 620 1.30 8.01 14.43
C VAL A 620 -0.16 7.59 14.55
N LEU A 621 -1.11 8.53 14.55
CA LEU A 621 -2.54 8.22 14.68
C LEU A 621 -3.09 7.43 13.50
N VAL A 622 -2.69 7.78 12.27
CA VAL A 622 -3.06 7.01 11.07
C VAL A 622 -2.49 5.60 11.14
N THR A 623 -1.22 5.44 11.53
CA THR A 623 -0.59 4.13 11.69
C THR A 623 -1.32 3.30 12.75
N LEU A 624 -1.58 3.88 13.94
CA LEU A 624 -2.33 3.23 15.02
C LEU A 624 -3.74 2.82 14.59
N SER A 625 -4.42 3.66 13.80
CA SER A 625 -5.72 3.32 13.21
C SER A 625 -5.63 2.12 12.28
N THR A 626 -4.67 2.14 11.34
CA THR A 626 -4.49 1.08 10.34
C THR A 626 -4.08 -0.26 10.96
N VAL A 627 -3.19 -0.28 11.95
CA VAL A 627 -2.71 -1.53 12.58
C VAL A 627 -3.42 -1.88 13.89
N ALA A 628 -4.54 -1.23 14.23
CA ALA A 628 -5.25 -1.41 15.50
C ALA A 628 -5.56 -2.88 15.83
N GLY A 629 -6.07 -3.63 14.85
CA GLY A 629 -6.35 -5.07 15.01
C GLY A 629 -5.11 -5.88 15.38
N TYR A 630 -3.96 -5.59 14.74
CA TYR A 630 -2.69 -6.27 15.02
C TYR A 630 -2.11 -5.90 16.38
N ILE A 631 -2.18 -4.63 16.79
CA ILE A 631 -1.71 -4.19 18.11
C ILE A 631 -2.45 -4.95 19.21
N LEU A 632 -3.78 -5.09 19.08
CA LEU A 632 -4.57 -5.85 20.04
C LEU A 632 -4.18 -7.33 20.09
N THR A 633 -3.97 -7.96 18.93
CA THR A 633 -3.60 -9.38 18.91
C THR A 633 -2.17 -9.62 19.38
N TRP A 634 -1.26 -8.67 19.19
CA TRP A 634 0.08 -8.70 19.77
C TRP A 634 0.04 -8.58 21.30
N LEU A 635 -0.73 -7.65 21.86
CA LEU A 635 -0.94 -7.54 23.30
C LEU A 635 -1.65 -8.78 23.87
N GLY A 636 -2.62 -9.32 23.12
CA GLY A 636 -3.33 -10.55 23.45
C GLY A 636 -2.41 -11.78 23.50
N TRP A 637 -1.30 -11.78 22.77
CA TRP A 637 -0.31 -12.86 22.79
C TRP A 637 0.30 -13.02 24.19
N SER A 638 0.70 -11.90 24.80
CA SER A 638 1.24 -11.87 26.16
C SER A 638 0.20 -12.30 27.19
N VAL A 639 -1.07 -11.90 26.99
CA VAL A 639 -2.20 -12.29 27.85
C VAL A 639 -2.42 -13.81 27.82
N ILE A 640 -2.60 -14.41 26.63
CA ILE A 640 -2.88 -15.85 26.50
C ILE A 640 -1.72 -16.70 27.05
N LEU A 641 -0.47 -16.29 26.81
CA LEU A 641 0.70 -17.00 27.32
C LEU A 641 0.69 -17.02 28.86
N LEU A 642 0.48 -15.88 29.51
CA LEU A 642 0.48 -15.81 30.97
C LEU A 642 -0.74 -16.47 31.62
N GLU A 643 -1.90 -16.52 30.95
CA GLU A 643 -3.10 -17.21 31.47
C GLU A 643 -3.05 -18.73 31.29
N THR A 644 -2.36 -19.22 30.25
CA THR A 644 -2.32 -20.67 29.94
C THR A 644 -1.13 -21.39 30.59
N MET A 645 -0.03 -20.70 30.85
CA MET A 645 1.22 -21.33 31.28
C MET A 645 1.39 -21.34 32.80
N GLU A 646 1.66 -22.53 33.37
CA GLU A 646 2.14 -22.69 34.74
C GLU A 646 3.62 -22.21 34.88
N GLU A 647 4.00 -21.74 36.07
CA GLU A 647 5.21 -20.97 36.42
C GLU A 647 6.59 -21.57 36.02
N HIS A 648 6.67 -22.80 35.51
CA HIS A 648 7.93 -23.52 35.31
C HIS A 648 8.30 -23.85 33.85
N LYS A 649 7.73 -23.16 32.85
CA LYS A 649 8.01 -23.43 31.43
C LYS A 649 8.46 -22.20 30.62
N ALA A 650 9.42 -21.44 31.14
CA ALA A 650 10.04 -20.29 30.44
C ALA A 650 10.49 -20.61 29.00
N GLN A 651 10.94 -21.84 28.73
CA GLN A 651 11.35 -22.29 27.39
C GLN A 651 10.21 -22.25 26.35
N VAL A 652 8.99 -22.66 26.73
CA VAL A 652 7.83 -22.70 25.81
C VAL A 652 7.34 -21.29 25.49
N SER A 653 7.50 -20.34 26.41
CA SER A 653 7.17 -18.93 26.17
C SER A 653 8.02 -18.34 25.04
N LYS A 654 9.34 -18.63 25.03
CA LYS A 654 10.25 -18.19 23.98
C LYS A 654 9.91 -18.79 22.62
N GLU A 655 9.59 -20.09 22.57
CA GLU A 655 9.15 -20.75 21.34
C GLU A 655 7.90 -20.10 20.74
N CYS A 656 6.93 -19.72 21.59
CA CYS A 656 5.72 -19.05 21.16
C CYS A 656 5.97 -17.62 20.66
N LEU A 657 6.92 -16.89 21.25
CA LEU A 657 7.32 -15.56 20.74
C LEU A 657 8.06 -15.66 19.40
N HIS A 658 8.85 -16.71 19.20
CA HIS A 658 9.45 -16.97 17.88
C HIS A 658 8.38 -17.30 16.84
N LEU A 659 7.32 -18.05 17.20
CA LEU A 659 6.17 -18.26 16.31
C LEU A 659 5.58 -16.92 15.85
N LEU A 660 5.33 -15.96 16.77
CA LEU A 660 4.81 -14.63 16.42
C LEU A 660 5.65 -13.95 15.32
N THR A 661 6.98 -14.00 15.46
CA THR A 661 7.89 -13.43 14.45
C THR A 661 7.85 -14.19 13.13
N LEU A 662 7.83 -15.53 13.16
CA LEU A 662 7.81 -16.38 11.98
C LEU A 662 6.53 -16.19 11.15
N LEU A 663 5.39 -16.07 11.81
CA LEU A 663 4.08 -15.85 11.16
C LEU A 663 4.04 -14.55 10.34
N HIS A 664 4.86 -13.54 10.67
CA HIS A 664 4.97 -12.31 9.89
C HIS A 664 6.15 -12.31 8.91
N LEU A 665 7.25 -12.99 9.26
CA LEU A 665 8.47 -13.06 8.46
C LEU A 665 8.26 -13.88 7.17
N ILE A 666 7.57 -15.02 7.24
CA ILE A 666 7.28 -15.87 6.07
C ILE A 666 6.48 -15.09 5.00
N PRO A 667 5.34 -14.44 5.34
CA PRO A 667 4.64 -13.62 4.37
C PRO A 667 5.46 -12.44 3.86
N THR A 668 6.28 -11.79 4.70
CA THR A 668 7.12 -10.66 4.24
C THR A 668 8.11 -11.10 3.16
N PHE A 669 8.78 -12.23 3.40
CA PHE A 669 9.71 -12.82 2.43
C PHE A 669 9.00 -13.20 1.14
N LEU A 670 7.87 -13.92 1.23
CA LEU A 670 7.13 -14.35 0.03
C LEU A 670 6.53 -13.15 -0.73
N CYS A 671 6.05 -12.11 -0.05
CA CYS A 671 5.66 -10.84 -0.68
C CYS A 671 6.82 -10.22 -1.47
N ALA A 672 8.03 -10.18 -0.90
CA ALA A 672 9.20 -9.65 -1.59
C ALA A 672 9.53 -10.46 -2.85
N VAL A 673 9.42 -11.80 -2.78
CA VAL A 673 9.57 -12.69 -3.94
C VAL A 673 8.52 -12.38 -5.01
N PHE A 674 7.24 -12.24 -4.63
CA PHE A 674 6.18 -11.91 -5.59
C PHE A 674 6.38 -10.53 -6.22
N VAL A 675 6.72 -9.50 -5.44
CA VAL A 675 7.04 -8.16 -5.98
C VAL A 675 8.22 -8.22 -6.94
N PHE A 676 9.25 -9.04 -6.66
CA PHE A 676 10.38 -9.23 -7.55
C PHE A 676 9.98 -9.93 -8.86
N VAL A 677 9.25 -11.05 -8.77
CA VAL A 677 8.82 -11.84 -9.93
C VAL A 677 7.83 -11.05 -10.79
N LEU A 678 6.84 -10.44 -10.15
CA LEU A 678 5.74 -9.71 -10.79
C LEU A 678 6.05 -8.23 -11.02
N ARG A 679 7.29 -7.74 -10.86
CA ARG A 679 7.61 -6.31 -10.92
C ARG A 679 7.08 -5.55 -12.15
N ARG A 680 6.93 -6.23 -13.29
CA ARG A 680 6.39 -5.65 -14.55
C ARG A 680 4.88 -5.84 -14.72
N HIS A 681 4.23 -6.57 -13.83
CA HIS A 681 2.78 -6.77 -13.83
C HIS A 681 2.09 -5.45 -13.46
N LEU A 682 0.97 -5.14 -14.13
CA LEU A 682 0.26 -3.86 -14.00
C LEU A 682 -0.14 -3.53 -12.54
N MET A 683 -0.47 -4.57 -11.75
CA MET A 683 -0.91 -4.44 -10.36
C MET A 683 0.25 -4.30 -9.36
N THR A 684 1.51 -4.23 -9.80
CA THR A 684 2.67 -4.11 -8.90
C THR A 684 2.53 -2.92 -7.96
N TRP A 685 2.25 -1.74 -8.49
CA TRP A 685 2.16 -0.53 -7.68
C TRP A 685 0.80 -0.34 -7.03
N LYS A 686 -0.28 -0.88 -7.62
CA LYS A 686 -1.63 -0.78 -7.05
C LYS A 686 -1.84 -1.75 -5.87
N ILE A 687 -1.27 -2.95 -5.95
CA ILE A 687 -1.58 -4.07 -5.05
C ILE A 687 -0.33 -4.62 -4.36
N PHE A 688 0.65 -5.12 -5.10
CA PHE A 688 1.73 -5.93 -4.51
C PHE A 688 2.72 -5.10 -3.68
N ALA A 689 3.16 -3.94 -4.16
CA ALA A 689 4.10 -3.07 -3.45
C ALA A 689 3.50 -2.44 -2.18
N PRO A 690 2.28 -1.86 -2.18
CA PRO A 690 1.62 -1.40 -0.96
C PRO A 690 1.45 -2.54 0.06
N ARG A 691 1.11 -3.74 -0.41
CA ARG A 691 0.98 -4.91 0.46
C ARG A 691 2.30 -5.34 1.08
N PHE A 692 3.39 -5.36 0.31
CA PHE A 692 4.72 -5.65 0.82
C PHE A 692 5.15 -4.63 1.89
N LEU A 693 4.96 -3.33 1.64
CA LEU A 693 5.26 -2.28 2.62
C LEU A 693 4.44 -2.43 3.91
N PHE A 694 3.15 -2.76 3.78
CA PHE A 694 2.30 -3.05 4.92
C PHE A 694 2.82 -4.27 5.70
N GLN A 695 3.21 -5.33 5.01
CA GLN A 695 3.75 -6.53 5.64
C GLN A 695 5.07 -6.27 6.37
N VAL A 696 5.95 -5.41 5.83
CA VAL A 696 7.17 -4.94 6.52
C VAL A 696 6.82 -4.19 7.81
N LEU A 697 5.83 -3.29 7.78
CA LEU A 697 5.34 -2.60 8.98
C LEU A 697 4.86 -3.59 10.04
N LEU A 698 4.07 -4.60 9.63
CA LEU A 698 3.59 -5.65 10.54
C LEU A 698 4.75 -6.49 11.10
N GLN A 699 5.76 -6.81 10.28
CA GLN A 699 6.94 -7.55 10.73
C GLN A 699 7.70 -6.78 11.81
N VAL A 700 7.97 -5.49 11.60
CA VAL A 700 8.64 -4.63 12.60
C VAL A 700 7.82 -4.57 13.89
N GLY A 701 6.50 -4.35 13.78
CA GLY A 701 5.61 -4.32 14.94
C GLY A 701 5.58 -5.64 15.72
N ALA A 702 5.55 -6.78 15.02
CA ALA A 702 5.59 -8.11 15.63
C ALA A 702 6.91 -8.37 16.36
N HIS A 703 8.05 -7.91 15.82
CA HIS A 703 9.35 -8.00 16.51
C HIS A 703 9.37 -7.15 17.78
N VAL A 704 8.88 -5.91 17.72
CA VAL A 704 8.77 -5.03 18.90
C VAL A 704 7.87 -5.68 19.95
N ALA A 705 6.71 -6.22 19.54
CA ALA A 705 5.80 -6.92 20.43
C ALA A 705 6.42 -8.17 21.07
N ALA A 706 7.17 -8.96 20.30
CA ALA A 706 7.88 -10.14 20.81
C ALA A 706 8.93 -9.75 21.87
N ILE A 707 9.73 -8.71 21.59
CA ILE A 707 10.75 -8.20 22.53
C ILE A 707 10.10 -7.69 23.82
N ILE A 708 9.02 -6.91 23.70
CA ILE A 708 8.28 -6.41 24.87
C ILE A 708 7.69 -7.57 25.67
N SER A 709 7.08 -8.55 25.00
CA SER A 709 6.50 -9.73 25.65
C SER A 709 7.56 -10.58 26.37
N GLU A 710 8.75 -10.75 25.78
CA GLU A 710 9.86 -11.47 26.41
C GLU A 710 10.34 -10.79 27.70
N ARG A 711 10.19 -9.47 27.83
CA ARG A 711 10.53 -8.76 29.08
C ARG A 711 9.50 -8.94 30.18
N PHE A 712 8.26 -9.29 29.82
CA PHE A 712 7.16 -9.50 30.76
C PHE A 712 6.99 -10.95 31.21
N LEU A 713 7.42 -11.90 30.36
CA LEU A 713 7.50 -13.33 30.63
C LEU A 713 8.81 -13.68 31.37
#